data_AF-A0A7W1ZIS4-F1
#
_entry.id   AF-A0A7W1ZIS4-F1
#
_cell.length_a   1.000
_cell.length_b   1.000
_cell.length_c   1.000
_cell.angle_alpha   90.00
_cell.angle_beta   90.00
_cell.angle_gamma   90.00
#
_symmetry.space_group_name_H-M   'P 1'
#
loop_
_entity.id
_entity.type
_entity.pdbx_description
1 polymer ?
#
loop_
_entity_poly.entity_id
_entity_poly.type
_entity_poly.pdbx_seq_one_letter_code
_entity_poly.pdbx_strand_id
1 'polypeptide(L)'
;MIGISEKQNITINKLTDYDFNLGIAGYKYSDLFDAVKLCEIAEKFYGEVKKENPILHDALTKYIANRGAGYERRVESKILTDSAPYLSEFIAGMFDINCEREDLQRAIGEQDPIWKYKFFVQRRAIKRFTAENLVNFNEAELTLALEEFKCAAFDQTLIYDEESAIAFITQKLTQAEEALTKNLEITPEIQETLNKIKVAYDKLKDKTFGKVFSRFVLESEETGDSLQVKAVLLLLEAWSAIKFFKKEKKWHSFKTPHGLDYQNLVHLIHPREEVPELLRGADKEMRRRDGFKLTDDRGTMRDALYEVDYCLICHEREKDSCSTGLHEKDGSAKKNPLGIKLEGCPLDEKISEMHLLKKHGDSIASLALVTIDNPMCAGTGHRICNDCMKGCIFQKQDPVNIPLAETATLTDVLNLPYGFEIYSLLTRWNPLNAKRPYALPYNGKNVLVVGLGPAGYTLAHYLLNEGFGVVGVDGLKIEPLPEDWTGKNGKSCPKPVKHIEEITDDLDERILSGFGGVSEYGITVRWDKNFLTMLQLLLTRRKRFRAYGGVRFGGTFTIEDAWNFGFDHIAIATGAGRPTIVKMKNNLIRGIRQASDFLMALQLTGAFKKDTLSNLQVRLPAIVIGGGLTGIDSATEIFAYYPVQVEKMLEKFEQITAEFGEEETWARFDEEEVRVMQEFLEHGRAIRAERRRADEANEEPNFVPLVQSWGGVSLVYRKRMQDSPAYRLNHEEVQKALEEGINFVECMNPTEAVPDEFGAVKALIFERLNYVTETGKFEETGEMVEFPARTVCVAAGTSPNVIYEKEKPGTFKLDEWRQFFEPHEVVKNGDGKFHTVESKNGFFTSYSTDGKFISYYGDNHPRYAGNVVKAMASAKHGYEKVVEIFADELATRGSLPQTERDKIFDNLEKTLDEQLRAYVVRVERLTPTIIDVVVRAPLQARKFEPGQFYRLQNFETSAPIVEGTRMMMEGLALTGAWVDEEKGLLSMIVLEMGTSSRLCSLLKEGEEVVVMGPTGTPTEIPENETILLAGGGLGNAVLFSIAKALGENKNRVIYFAGYKNGADLFKREEIENVTDKVIWATDFGDEIQPNRPQDAHFRGNIVQAMIAYAEGKLGEQNVNLKEVDRIIAIGSDRMMNGVKEARHTSLKPYLKEQHTAIGSINSPMQCMMKEVCAQCLQRHVNPHTGEEFFVFSCFNQDQNLDFVDFKNLNDRLRANSIQEKLSNMWLDKIFKDKINL
;
A
#
# COMPACT_ATOMS: atom_id res chain seq x y z
N MET A 1 1.98 30.89 35.75
CA MET A 1 3.07 31.87 35.63
C MET A 1 4.40 31.13 35.59
N ILE A 2 5.15 31.40 34.53
CA ILE A 2 6.59 31.15 34.27
C ILE A 2 7.06 29.69 34.17
N GLY A 3 7.25 29.26 32.91
CA GLY A 3 8.16 28.18 32.54
C GLY A 3 7.65 27.33 31.38
N ILE A 4 8.22 27.54 30.18
CA ILE A 4 8.07 26.75 28.94
C ILE A 4 6.87 27.15 28.04
N SER A 5 7.03 28.25 27.30
CA SER A 5 6.38 28.43 26.00
C SER A 5 7.27 29.29 25.10
N GLU A 6 8.08 28.67 24.25
CA GLU A 6 8.78 29.37 23.16
C GLU A 6 9.18 28.42 22.03
N LYS A 7 8.22 27.66 21.51
CA LYS A 7 8.29 27.02 20.19
C LYS A 7 6.88 26.86 19.60
N GLN A 8 6.17 27.97 19.38
CA GLN A 8 5.03 28.05 18.44
C GLN A 8 4.48 29.48 18.49
N ASN A 9 4.89 30.27 17.49
CA ASN A 9 4.33 31.55 17.01
C ASN A 9 5.45 32.50 16.59
N ILE A 10 6.18 32.09 15.55
CA ILE A 10 6.92 33.02 14.71
C ILE A 10 6.35 32.88 13.30
N THR A 11 5.21 33.56 13.07
CA THR A 11 4.84 34.02 11.73
C THR A 11 5.71 35.25 11.46
N ILE A 12 6.95 35.02 11.05
CA ILE A 12 7.81 36.05 10.45
C ILE A 12 8.21 35.50 9.09
N ASN A 13 7.88 36.25 8.04
CA ASN A 13 8.38 36.15 6.68
C ASN A 13 9.91 35.95 6.66
N LYS A 14 10.39 34.72 6.78
CA LYS A 14 11.70 34.33 6.25
C LYS A 14 11.45 33.86 4.83
N LEU A 15 11.62 34.77 3.87
CA LEU A 15 12.03 34.40 2.53
C LEU A 15 13.42 33.74 2.66
N THR A 16 13.46 32.46 3.03
CA THR A 16 14.65 31.64 2.86
C THR A 16 14.77 31.36 1.37
N ASP A 17 15.75 32.00 0.74
CA ASP A 17 16.08 31.72 -0.65
C ASP A 17 16.67 30.30 -0.72
N TYR A 18 15.83 29.31 -1.06
CA TYR A 18 16.23 27.92 -1.26
C TYR A 18 17.01 27.73 -2.58
N ASP A 19 17.12 28.78 -3.40
CA ASP A 19 17.65 28.73 -4.75
C ASP A 19 19.16 29.01 -4.80
N PHE A 20 19.95 27.95 -4.53
CA PHE A 20 21.41 28.02 -4.57
C PHE A 20 21.95 27.85 -6.00
N ASN A 21 23.17 28.36 -6.23
CA ASN A 21 23.87 28.13 -7.50
C ASN A 21 24.33 26.68 -7.59
N LEU A 22 24.08 26.03 -8.72
CA LEU A 22 24.61 24.70 -8.99
C LEU A 22 26.08 24.79 -9.37
N GLY A 23 26.80 23.67 -9.31
CA GLY A 23 28.18 23.55 -9.82
C GLY A 23 28.30 23.74 -11.35
N ILE A 24 27.20 24.03 -12.04
CA ILE A 24 27.16 24.38 -13.45
C ILE A 24 27.01 25.90 -13.60
N ALA A 25 28.03 26.54 -14.17
CA ALA A 25 28.07 28.00 -14.31
C ALA A 25 26.80 28.57 -14.98
N GLY A 26 26.13 29.49 -14.27
CA GLY A 26 24.94 30.20 -14.73
C GLY A 26 23.60 29.50 -14.45
N TYR A 27 23.60 28.38 -13.72
CA TYR A 27 22.38 27.66 -13.36
C TYR A 27 22.17 27.64 -11.84
N LYS A 28 20.91 27.64 -11.44
CA LYS A 28 20.47 27.53 -10.05
C LYS A 28 19.59 26.30 -9.85
N TYR A 29 19.36 25.94 -8.60
CA TYR A 29 18.53 24.80 -8.24
C TYR A 29 17.10 24.88 -8.82
N SER A 30 16.51 26.08 -8.87
CA SER A 30 15.19 26.33 -9.48
C SER A 30 15.15 26.01 -10.98
N ASP A 31 16.26 26.14 -11.70
CA ASP A 31 16.35 25.81 -13.13
C ASP A 31 16.13 24.30 -13.36
N LEU A 32 16.34 23.44 -12.36
CA LEU A 32 16.06 22.00 -12.46
C LEU A 32 14.57 21.67 -12.59
N PHE A 33 13.68 22.65 -12.41
CA PHE A 33 12.23 22.48 -12.56
C PHE A 33 11.67 23.13 -13.83
N ASP A 34 12.53 23.74 -14.66
CA ASP A 34 12.16 24.36 -15.93
C ASP A 34 12.57 23.48 -17.13
N ALA A 35 11.61 23.11 -17.97
CA ALA A 35 11.82 22.20 -19.09
C ALA A 35 12.82 22.73 -20.16
N VAL A 36 12.87 24.05 -20.37
CA VAL A 36 13.82 24.65 -21.32
C VAL A 36 15.22 24.58 -20.75
N LYS A 37 15.37 24.88 -19.45
CA LYS A 37 16.65 24.75 -18.75
C LYS A 37 17.16 23.32 -18.69
N LEU A 38 16.28 22.34 -18.46
CA LEU A 38 16.65 20.93 -18.54
C LEU A 38 17.21 20.54 -19.91
N CYS A 39 16.64 21.05 -21.00
CA CYS A 39 17.19 20.87 -22.34
C CYS A 39 18.59 21.49 -22.48
N GLU A 40 18.79 22.72 -22.02
CA GLU A 40 20.10 23.38 -22.05
C GLU A 40 21.16 22.60 -21.24
N ILE A 41 20.77 22.04 -20.08
CA ILE A 41 21.65 21.23 -19.24
C ILE A 41 22.01 19.90 -19.93
N ALA A 42 21.08 19.27 -20.66
CA ALA A 42 21.38 18.08 -21.45
C ALA A 42 22.43 18.36 -22.54
N GLU A 43 22.31 19.48 -23.26
CA GLU A 43 23.29 19.90 -24.27
C GLU A 43 24.68 20.17 -23.66
N LYS A 44 24.73 20.71 -22.44
CA LYS A 44 25.99 20.87 -21.70
C LYS A 44 26.63 19.53 -21.38
N PHE A 45 25.85 18.57 -20.88
CA PHE A 45 26.33 17.22 -20.63
C PHE A 45 26.90 16.57 -21.91
N TYR A 46 26.18 16.62 -23.04
CA TYR A 46 26.71 16.09 -24.31
C TYR A 46 27.99 16.82 -24.73
N GLY A 47 28.05 18.14 -24.53
CA GLY A 47 29.25 18.93 -24.77
C GLY A 47 30.46 18.51 -23.91
N GLU A 48 30.25 18.03 -22.69
CA GLU A 48 31.31 17.49 -21.83
C GLU A 48 31.76 16.10 -22.28
N VAL A 49 30.83 15.19 -22.60
CA VAL A 49 31.16 13.89 -23.19
C VAL A 49 31.97 14.08 -24.47
N LYS A 50 31.65 15.10 -25.29
CA LYS A 50 32.41 15.42 -26.51
C LYS A 50 33.86 15.82 -26.24
N LYS A 51 34.12 16.54 -25.14
CA LYS A 51 35.48 16.98 -24.79
C LYS A 51 36.35 15.81 -24.35
N GLU A 52 35.79 14.92 -23.53
CA GLU A 52 36.53 13.78 -22.96
C GLU A 52 36.58 12.58 -23.91
N ASN A 53 35.50 12.30 -24.64
CA ASN A 53 35.38 11.14 -25.53
C ASN A 53 34.50 11.44 -26.78
N PRO A 54 35.09 12.02 -27.85
CA PRO A 54 34.38 12.36 -29.08
C PRO A 54 33.66 11.19 -29.76
N ILE A 55 34.22 9.98 -29.68
CA ILE A 55 33.63 8.78 -30.32
C ILE A 55 32.36 8.37 -29.59
N LEU A 56 32.41 8.34 -28.25
CA LEU A 56 31.24 8.02 -27.43
C LEU A 56 30.15 9.08 -27.61
N HIS A 57 30.52 10.36 -27.65
CA HIS A 57 29.59 11.45 -27.95
C HIS A 57 28.85 11.22 -29.28
N ASP A 58 29.56 10.87 -30.36
CA ASP A 58 28.95 10.66 -31.67
C ASP A 58 28.00 9.45 -31.66
N ALA A 59 28.32 8.39 -30.90
CA ALA A 59 27.45 7.25 -30.73
C ALA A 59 26.19 7.60 -29.91
N LEU A 60 26.38 8.28 -28.78
CA LEU A 60 25.29 8.70 -27.88
C LEU A 60 24.34 9.67 -28.59
N THR A 61 24.85 10.72 -29.23
CA THR A 61 24.00 11.70 -29.93
C THR A 61 23.20 11.08 -31.07
N LYS A 62 23.76 10.11 -31.81
CA LYS A 62 23.00 9.33 -32.80
C LYS A 62 21.94 8.44 -32.17
N TYR A 63 22.25 7.81 -31.03
CA TYR A 63 21.29 7.00 -30.28
C TYR A 63 20.11 7.83 -29.79
N ILE A 64 20.37 9.01 -29.22
CA ILE A 64 19.34 9.97 -28.80
C ILE A 64 18.54 10.50 -30.00
N ALA A 65 19.20 10.90 -31.09
CA ALA A 65 18.52 11.42 -32.28
C ALA A 65 17.57 10.41 -32.94
N ASN A 66 17.91 9.12 -32.89
CA ASN A 66 17.04 8.04 -33.38
C ASN A 66 16.02 7.54 -32.35
N ARG A 67 15.93 8.18 -31.18
CA ARG A 67 15.08 7.76 -30.05
C ARG A 67 15.29 6.30 -29.65
N GLY A 68 16.53 5.82 -29.77
CA GLY A 68 16.94 4.44 -29.50
C GLY A 68 16.57 3.42 -30.58
N ALA A 69 15.89 3.83 -31.66
CA ALA A 69 15.52 2.91 -32.73
C ALA A 69 16.70 2.52 -33.63
N GLY A 70 16.69 1.29 -34.14
CA GLY A 70 17.66 0.81 -35.13
C GLY A 70 19.00 0.31 -34.56
N TYR A 71 19.09 0.10 -33.25
CA TYR A 71 20.28 -0.43 -32.58
C TYR A 71 20.09 -1.90 -32.18
N GLU A 72 21.12 -2.72 -32.38
CA GLU A 72 21.22 -4.02 -31.71
C GLU A 72 21.35 -3.78 -30.20
N ARG A 73 20.70 -4.63 -29.40
CA ARG A 73 20.63 -4.45 -27.94
C ARG A 73 22.01 -4.33 -27.31
N ARG A 74 22.97 -5.16 -27.72
CA ARG A 74 24.34 -5.11 -27.22
C ARG A 74 25.02 -3.76 -27.49
N VAL A 75 24.75 -3.15 -28.63
CA VAL A 75 25.31 -1.83 -28.99
C VAL A 75 24.66 -0.73 -28.16
N GLU A 76 23.33 -0.78 -28.00
CA GLU A 76 22.61 0.12 -27.09
C GLU A 76 23.16 0.03 -25.67
N SER A 77 23.24 -1.18 -25.09
CA SER A 77 23.77 -1.39 -23.74
C SER A 77 25.16 -0.80 -23.59
N LYS A 78 26.05 -1.00 -24.59
CA LYS A 78 27.42 -0.45 -24.55
C LYS A 78 27.44 1.07 -24.55
N ILE A 79 26.63 1.72 -25.40
CA ILE A 79 26.52 3.19 -25.44
C ILE A 79 26.08 3.71 -24.08
N LEU A 80 25.07 3.07 -23.47
CA LEU A 80 24.52 3.46 -22.18
C LEU A 80 25.52 3.25 -21.04
N THR A 81 26.14 2.07 -20.94
CA THR A 81 27.10 1.75 -19.86
C THR A 81 28.37 2.58 -19.96
N ASP A 82 28.79 2.97 -21.16
CA ASP A 82 29.96 3.85 -21.34
C ASP A 82 29.64 5.31 -21.03
N SER A 83 28.40 5.75 -21.27
CA SER A 83 27.98 7.15 -21.06
C SER A 83 27.58 7.44 -19.61
N ALA A 84 27.08 6.45 -18.88
CA ALA A 84 26.56 6.62 -17.53
C ALA A 84 27.57 7.11 -16.48
N PRO A 85 28.85 6.68 -16.48
CA PRO A 85 29.85 7.24 -15.57
C PRO A 85 30.08 8.75 -15.75
N TYR A 86 30.06 9.24 -17.00
CA TYR A 86 30.13 10.67 -17.29
C TYR A 86 28.92 11.42 -16.74
N LEU A 87 27.72 10.82 -16.84
CA LEU A 87 26.51 11.44 -16.29
C LEU A 87 26.58 11.50 -14.76
N SER A 88 27.09 10.45 -14.13
CA SER A 88 27.30 10.39 -12.68
C SER A 88 28.25 11.48 -12.19
N GLU A 89 29.39 11.66 -12.86
CA GLU A 89 30.35 12.73 -12.54
C GLU A 89 29.75 14.13 -12.76
N PHE A 90 29.02 14.33 -13.87
CA PHE A 90 28.34 15.59 -14.15
C PHE A 90 27.31 15.96 -13.07
N ILE A 91 26.50 14.99 -12.62
CA ILE A 91 25.52 15.19 -11.55
C ILE A 91 26.22 15.48 -10.21
N ALA A 92 27.28 14.73 -9.88
CA ALA A 92 28.02 14.96 -8.64
C ALA A 92 28.69 16.34 -8.61
N GLY A 93 29.24 16.80 -9.74
CA GLY A 93 29.71 18.18 -9.90
C GLY A 93 28.59 19.21 -9.79
N MET A 94 27.40 18.93 -10.34
CA MET A 94 26.24 19.82 -10.26
C MET A 94 25.81 20.12 -8.81
N PHE A 95 25.86 19.13 -7.92
CA PHE A 95 25.49 19.26 -6.51
C PHE A 95 26.68 19.45 -5.55
N ASP A 96 27.91 19.52 -6.06
CA ASP A 96 29.16 19.61 -5.29
C ASP A 96 29.35 18.47 -4.29
N ILE A 97 29.14 17.22 -4.75
CA ILE A 97 29.24 15.98 -3.95
C ILE A 97 30.25 14.96 -4.52
N ASN A 98 31.25 15.43 -5.28
CA ASN A 98 32.24 14.55 -5.91
C ASN A 98 33.00 13.70 -4.88
N CYS A 99 33.34 14.27 -3.72
CA CYS A 99 34.03 13.55 -2.66
C CYS A 99 33.18 12.42 -2.08
N GLU A 100 31.91 12.67 -1.78
CA GLU A 100 30.98 11.67 -1.24
C GLU A 100 30.70 10.55 -2.26
N ARG A 101 30.59 10.91 -3.55
CA ARG A 101 30.50 9.93 -4.63
C ARG A 101 31.75 9.04 -4.69
N GLU A 102 32.94 9.65 -4.69
CA GLU A 102 34.21 8.93 -4.73
C GLU A 102 34.43 8.04 -3.50
N ASP A 103 34.01 8.49 -2.32
CA ASP A 103 34.08 7.72 -1.09
C ASP A 103 33.14 6.51 -1.13
N LEU A 104 31.91 6.67 -1.62
CA LEU A 104 30.99 5.54 -1.86
C LEU A 104 31.56 4.55 -2.89
N GLN A 105 32.12 5.06 -4.00
CA GLN A 105 32.75 4.23 -5.01
C GLN A 105 33.94 3.44 -4.43
N ARG A 106 34.76 4.08 -3.59
CA ARG A 106 35.86 3.43 -2.88
C ARG A 106 35.35 2.37 -1.91
N ALA A 107 34.33 2.67 -1.10
CA ALA A 107 33.76 1.72 -0.14
C ALA A 107 33.20 0.46 -0.82
N ILE A 108 32.58 0.61 -1.99
CA ILE A 108 32.14 -0.53 -2.82
C ILE A 108 33.35 -1.30 -3.37
N GLY A 109 34.33 -0.60 -3.95
CA GLY A 109 35.55 -1.20 -4.51
C GLY A 109 36.43 -1.92 -3.48
N GLU A 110 36.42 -1.49 -2.22
CA GLU A 110 37.10 -2.15 -1.11
C GLU A 110 36.56 -3.57 -0.82
N GLN A 111 35.39 -3.93 -1.33
CA GLN A 111 34.83 -5.29 -1.23
C GLN A 111 35.36 -6.23 -2.33
N ASP A 112 35.97 -5.73 -3.42
CA ASP A 112 36.46 -6.54 -4.55
C ASP A 112 37.38 -7.72 -4.18
N PRO A 113 38.30 -7.59 -3.19
CA PRO A 113 39.11 -8.72 -2.76
C PRO A 113 38.26 -9.92 -2.35
N ILE A 114 37.10 -9.72 -1.72
CA ILE A 114 36.19 -10.79 -1.26
C ILE A 114 35.70 -11.62 -2.44
N TRP A 115 35.32 -10.97 -3.54
CA TRP A 115 34.82 -11.64 -4.74
C TRP A 115 35.92 -12.45 -5.43
N LYS A 116 37.15 -11.92 -5.47
CA LYS A 116 38.32 -12.66 -5.96
C LYS A 116 38.65 -13.85 -5.07
N TYR A 117 38.56 -13.67 -3.76
CA TYR A 117 38.78 -14.72 -2.77
C TYR A 117 37.71 -15.82 -2.85
N LYS A 118 36.45 -15.48 -3.08
CA LYS A 118 35.38 -16.45 -3.40
C LYS A 118 35.76 -17.37 -4.56
N PHE A 119 36.27 -16.81 -5.65
CA PHE A 119 36.75 -17.61 -6.78
C PHE A 119 37.98 -18.45 -6.44
N PHE A 120 38.91 -17.91 -5.64
CA PHE A 120 40.05 -18.66 -5.12
C PHE A 120 39.60 -19.88 -4.31
N VAL A 121 38.64 -19.72 -3.41
CA VAL A 121 38.07 -20.81 -2.61
C VAL A 121 37.42 -21.85 -3.51
N GLN A 122 36.49 -21.43 -4.38
CA GLN A 122 35.69 -22.33 -5.21
C GLN A 122 36.49 -23.04 -6.32
N ARG A 123 37.53 -22.39 -6.86
CA ARG A 123 38.29 -22.90 -8.02
C ARG A 123 39.64 -23.48 -7.68
N ARG A 124 40.24 -23.13 -6.54
CA ARG A 124 41.54 -23.64 -6.09
C ARG A 124 41.43 -24.42 -4.79
N ALA A 125 41.04 -23.77 -3.71
CA ALA A 125 41.10 -24.36 -2.37
C ALA A 125 40.33 -25.68 -2.27
N ILE A 126 39.01 -25.66 -2.53
CA ILE A 126 38.16 -26.86 -2.37
C ILE A 126 38.32 -27.88 -3.50
N LYS A 127 39.01 -27.51 -4.59
CA LYS A 127 39.37 -28.46 -5.65
C LYS A 127 40.65 -29.22 -5.31
N ARG A 128 41.61 -28.57 -4.63
CA ARG A 128 42.88 -29.18 -4.22
C ARG A 128 42.73 -29.98 -2.94
N PHE A 129 42.09 -29.38 -1.94
CA PHE A 129 41.87 -29.98 -0.63
C PHE A 129 40.43 -30.45 -0.52
N THR A 130 40.23 -31.76 -0.57
CA THR A 130 38.92 -32.39 -0.43
C THR A 130 38.61 -32.65 1.04
N ALA A 131 37.33 -32.78 1.40
CA ALA A 131 36.94 -33.09 2.78
C ALA A 131 37.67 -34.34 3.35
N GLU A 132 38.02 -35.31 2.49
CA GLU A 132 38.73 -36.54 2.86
C GLU A 132 40.21 -36.32 3.19
N ASN A 133 40.92 -35.50 2.41
CA ASN A 133 42.37 -35.29 2.61
C ASN A 133 42.69 -34.25 3.69
N LEU A 134 41.70 -33.42 4.04
CA LEU A 134 41.79 -32.43 5.11
C LEU A 134 41.90 -33.04 6.52
N VAL A 135 41.53 -34.31 6.70
CA VAL A 135 41.69 -35.03 7.98
C VAL A 135 43.17 -35.09 8.42
N ASN A 136 44.11 -34.96 7.48
CA ASN A 136 45.55 -34.97 7.74
C ASN A 136 46.12 -33.60 8.14
N PHE A 137 45.28 -32.58 8.29
CA PHE A 137 45.67 -31.23 8.66
C PHE A 137 45.07 -30.85 10.01
N ASN A 138 45.88 -30.24 10.87
CA ASN A 138 45.41 -29.69 12.14
C ASN A 138 44.93 -28.25 11.92
N GLU A 139 43.64 -28.02 12.14
CA GLU A 139 43.01 -26.72 11.93
C GLU A 139 43.57 -25.62 12.86
N ALA A 140 43.83 -25.94 14.13
CA ALA A 140 44.39 -24.98 15.07
C ALA A 140 45.81 -24.58 14.65
N GLU A 141 46.57 -25.53 14.11
CA GLU A 141 47.90 -25.29 13.56
C GLU A 141 47.86 -24.38 12.33
N LEU A 142 46.95 -24.64 11.38
CA LEU A 142 46.79 -23.81 10.18
C LEU A 142 46.27 -22.41 10.52
N THR A 143 45.34 -22.30 11.47
CA THR A 143 44.79 -21.00 11.92
C THR A 143 45.89 -20.18 12.58
N LEU A 144 46.66 -20.77 13.49
CA LEU A 144 47.78 -20.09 14.15
C LEU A 144 48.88 -19.70 13.15
N ALA A 145 49.22 -20.58 12.20
CA ALA A 145 50.19 -20.27 11.15
C ALA A 145 49.73 -19.08 10.28
N LEU A 146 48.45 -19.03 9.91
CA LEU A 146 47.88 -17.94 9.14
C LEU A 146 47.84 -16.63 9.93
N GLU A 147 47.47 -16.68 11.21
CA GLU A 147 47.50 -15.51 12.11
C GLU A 147 48.92 -14.97 12.31
N GLU A 148 49.89 -15.84 12.56
CA GLU A 148 51.30 -15.47 12.68
C GLU A 148 51.81 -14.81 11.40
N PHE A 149 51.54 -15.40 10.24
CA PHE A 149 51.89 -14.82 8.94
C PHE A 149 51.25 -13.45 8.74
N LYS A 150 49.93 -13.36 8.92
CA LYS A 150 49.16 -12.12 8.79
C LYS A 150 49.79 -11.01 9.63
N CYS A 151 50.04 -11.26 10.91
CA CYS A 151 50.60 -10.27 11.83
C CYS A 151 52.05 -9.89 11.54
N ALA A 152 52.83 -10.75 10.86
CA ALA A 152 54.22 -10.47 10.53
C ALA A 152 54.42 -9.83 9.16
N ALA A 153 53.57 -10.17 8.18
CA ALA A 153 53.67 -9.72 6.79
C ALA A 153 52.79 -8.50 6.48
N PHE A 154 51.69 -8.30 7.21
CA PHE A 154 50.71 -7.23 6.96
C PHE A 154 50.41 -6.46 8.24
N ASP A 155 50.02 -5.20 8.10
CA ASP A 155 49.72 -4.31 9.25
C ASP A 155 48.45 -4.79 9.98
N GLN A 156 48.40 -4.56 11.30
CA GLN A 156 47.23 -4.83 12.15
C GLN A 156 46.04 -3.92 11.81
N THR A 157 46.25 -2.88 11.00
CA THR A 157 45.23 -1.92 10.55
C THR A 157 44.37 -2.40 9.36
N LEU A 158 44.52 -3.66 8.92
CA LEU A 158 43.55 -4.28 7.99
C LEU A 158 42.15 -4.27 8.65
N ILE A 159 41.33 -3.32 8.19
CA ILE A 159 40.10 -2.79 8.77
C ILE A 159 39.16 -3.92 9.26
N TYR A 160 39.06 -4.06 10.59
CA TYR A 160 38.05 -4.71 11.48
C TYR A 160 37.21 -5.94 11.06
N ASP A 161 37.26 -6.42 9.81
CA ASP A 161 36.57 -7.58 9.28
C ASP A 161 37.58 -8.65 8.82
N GLU A 162 37.44 -9.84 9.40
CA GLU A 162 38.32 -10.98 9.15
C GLU A 162 38.22 -11.49 7.71
N GLU A 163 37.03 -11.44 7.10
CA GLU A 163 36.82 -11.88 5.71
C GLU A 163 37.59 -10.98 4.74
N SER A 164 37.38 -9.66 4.81
CA SER A 164 38.11 -8.68 3.99
C SER A 164 39.62 -8.82 4.14
N ALA A 165 40.13 -8.99 5.36
CA ALA A 165 41.57 -9.12 5.60
C ALA A 165 42.19 -10.35 4.90
N ILE A 166 41.57 -11.53 5.06
CA ILE A 166 42.04 -12.76 4.40
C ILE A 166 41.92 -12.64 2.88
N ALA A 167 40.83 -12.06 2.39
CA ALA A 167 40.60 -11.87 0.98
C ALA A 167 41.65 -10.94 0.34
N PHE A 168 41.98 -9.83 1.00
CA PHE A 168 43.01 -8.89 0.57
C PHE A 168 44.40 -9.54 0.49
N ILE A 169 44.80 -10.27 1.55
CA ILE A 169 46.08 -11.00 1.58
C ILE A 169 46.13 -12.01 0.43
N THR A 170 45.06 -12.77 0.24
CA THR A 170 44.98 -13.78 -0.82
C THR A 170 45.08 -13.14 -2.21
N GLN A 171 44.45 -11.98 -2.41
CA GLN A 171 44.55 -11.23 -3.67
C GLN A 171 46.00 -10.82 -3.95
N LYS A 172 46.69 -10.20 -2.99
CA LYS A 172 48.09 -9.76 -3.16
C LYS A 172 49.02 -10.94 -3.48
N LEU A 173 48.83 -12.07 -2.82
CA LEU A 173 49.59 -13.30 -3.09
C LEU A 173 49.28 -13.90 -4.46
N THR A 174 48.02 -13.92 -4.87
CA THR A 174 47.62 -14.44 -6.19
C THR A 174 48.16 -13.56 -7.33
N GLN A 175 48.17 -12.24 -7.14
CA GLN A 175 48.78 -11.29 -8.09
C GLN A 175 50.29 -11.53 -8.22
N ALA A 176 50.99 -11.77 -7.10
CA ALA A 176 52.41 -12.11 -7.11
C ALA A 176 52.68 -13.45 -7.81
N GLU A 177 51.89 -14.49 -7.53
CA GLU A 177 52.00 -15.81 -8.20
C GLU A 177 51.77 -15.68 -9.71
N GLU A 178 50.74 -14.93 -10.12
CA GLU A 178 50.42 -14.73 -11.54
C GLU A 178 51.56 -14.00 -12.27
N ALA A 179 52.14 -12.96 -11.67
CA ALA A 179 53.24 -12.22 -12.27
C ALA A 179 54.50 -13.08 -12.42
N LEU A 180 54.85 -13.87 -11.39
CA LEU A 180 55.99 -14.79 -11.42
C LEU A 180 55.78 -15.93 -12.42
N THR A 181 54.59 -16.53 -12.46
CA THR A 181 54.30 -17.70 -13.33
C THR A 181 54.21 -17.31 -14.80
N LYS A 182 53.62 -16.14 -15.11
CA LYS A 182 53.44 -15.65 -16.48
C LYS A 182 54.60 -14.77 -16.98
N ASN A 183 55.68 -14.63 -16.20
CA ASN A 183 56.80 -13.72 -16.49
C ASN A 183 56.34 -12.28 -16.83
N LEU A 184 55.37 -11.78 -16.08
CA LEU A 184 54.89 -10.39 -16.21
C LEU A 184 55.83 -9.44 -15.46
N GLU A 185 55.69 -8.14 -15.73
CA GLU A 185 56.45 -7.10 -15.04
C GLU A 185 56.16 -7.11 -13.51
N ILE A 186 57.22 -7.17 -12.71
CA ILE A 186 57.12 -7.11 -11.24
C ILE A 186 56.96 -5.65 -10.82
N THR A 187 55.74 -5.27 -10.48
CA THR A 187 55.44 -3.92 -9.99
C THR A 187 56.00 -3.70 -8.57
N PRO A 188 56.17 -2.45 -8.12
CA PRO A 188 56.62 -2.15 -6.76
C PRO A 188 55.76 -2.82 -5.68
N GLU A 189 54.44 -2.90 -5.87
CA GLU A 189 53.52 -3.57 -4.94
C GLU A 189 53.74 -5.09 -4.86
N ILE A 190 54.05 -5.73 -5.98
CA ILE A 190 54.36 -7.16 -6.02
C ILE A 190 55.69 -7.39 -5.32
N GLN A 191 56.70 -6.57 -5.60
CA GLN A 191 58.01 -6.67 -4.94
C GLN A 191 57.89 -6.47 -3.42
N GLU A 192 57.05 -5.53 -2.97
CA GLU A 192 56.75 -5.33 -1.56
C GLU A 192 56.11 -6.59 -0.94
N THR A 193 55.16 -7.20 -1.64
CA THR A 193 54.52 -8.46 -1.20
C THR A 193 55.53 -9.60 -1.07
N LEU A 194 56.45 -9.76 -2.02
CA LEU A 194 57.52 -10.76 -1.96
C LEU A 194 58.46 -10.51 -0.77
N ASN A 195 58.85 -9.26 -0.55
CA ASN A 195 59.69 -8.87 0.59
C ASN A 195 58.99 -9.17 1.92
N LYS A 196 57.68 -8.91 2.02
CA LYS A 196 56.87 -9.19 3.22
C LYS A 196 56.85 -10.69 3.55
N ILE A 197 56.72 -11.56 2.55
CA ILE A 197 56.77 -13.02 2.77
C ILE A 197 58.13 -13.44 3.33
N LYS A 198 59.22 -12.96 2.73
CA LYS A 198 60.59 -13.28 3.15
C LYS A 198 60.85 -12.81 4.59
N VAL A 199 60.50 -11.56 4.90
CA VAL A 199 60.64 -10.99 6.26
C VAL A 199 59.80 -11.76 7.27
N ALA A 200 58.57 -12.14 6.92
CA ALA A 200 57.71 -12.93 7.80
C ALA A 200 58.30 -14.32 8.07
N TYR A 201 58.78 -15.02 7.04
CA TYR A 201 59.44 -16.32 7.22
C TYR A 201 60.70 -16.21 8.07
N ASP A 202 61.59 -15.24 7.80
CA ASP A 202 62.83 -15.07 8.57
C ASP A 202 62.55 -14.82 10.06
N LYS A 203 61.47 -14.09 10.38
CA LYS A 203 61.03 -13.80 11.75
C LYS A 203 60.35 -14.99 12.43
N LEU A 204 59.71 -15.87 11.67
CA LEU A 204 58.79 -16.90 12.19
C LEU A 204 59.21 -18.35 11.85
N LYS A 205 60.40 -18.57 11.27
CA LYS A 205 60.90 -19.88 10.84
C LYS A 205 60.84 -20.97 11.93
N ASP A 206 61.01 -20.58 13.19
CA ASP A 206 61.00 -21.50 14.35
C ASP A 206 59.60 -21.63 15.00
N LYS A 207 58.61 -20.87 14.52
CA LYS A 207 57.22 -20.88 15.00
C LYS A 207 56.31 -21.77 14.13
N THR A 208 55.01 -21.76 14.41
CA THR A 208 54.01 -22.58 13.72
C THR A 208 53.94 -22.24 12.24
N PHE A 209 53.93 -20.94 11.88
CA PHE A 209 54.00 -20.52 10.48
C PHE A 209 55.22 -21.09 9.77
N GLY A 210 56.42 -20.96 10.34
CA GLY A 210 57.65 -21.48 9.75
C GLY A 210 57.60 -22.98 9.46
N LYS A 211 57.10 -23.78 10.42
CA LYS A 211 56.94 -25.24 10.27
C LYS A 211 55.96 -25.61 9.14
N VAL A 212 54.79 -24.97 9.13
CA VAL A 212 53.76 -25.23 8.11
C VAL A 212 54.23 -24.74 6.74
N PHE A 213 54.90 -23.59 6.68
CA PHE A 213 55.51 -23.07 5.46
C PHE A 213 56.55 -24.03 4.90
N SER A 214 57.49 -24.52 5.72
CA SER A 214 58.50 -25.50 5.30
C SER A 214 57.88 -26.81 4.81
N ARG A 215 56.79 -27.28 5.43
CA ARG A 215 56.04 -28.44 4.94
C ARG A 215 55.51 -28.21 3.52
N PHE A 216 54.85 -27.09 3.26
CA PHE A 216 54.32 -26.78 1.92
C PHE A 216 55.40 -26.48 0.88
N VAL A 217 56.55 -25.94 1.30
CA VAL A 217 57.74 -25.80 0.44
C VAL A 217 58.21 -27.17 -0.07
N LEU A 218 58.27 -28.19 0.81
CA LEU A 218 58.68 -29.56 0.43
C LEU A 218 57.68 -30.25 -0.50
N GLU A 219 56.42 -29.81 -0.51
CA GLU A 219 55.35 -30.33 -1.37
C GLU A 219 55.27 -29.62 -2.74
N SER A 220 56.14 -28.64 -3.01
CA SER A 220 56.10 -27.79 -4.21
C SER A 220 57.35 -27.97 -5.10
N GLU A 221 57.17 -28.04 -6.41
CA GLU A 221 58.25 -28.18 -7.41
C GLU A 221 58.80 -26.82 -7.91
N GLU A 222 58.23 -25.71 -7.44
CA GLU A 222 58.64 -24.33 -7.77
C GLU A 222 60.03 -23.97 -7.21
N THR A 223 60.65 -22.90 -7.72
CA THR A 223 61.94 -22.38 -7.21
C THR A 223 61.92 -20.87 -6.99
N GLY A 224 62.87 -20.36 -6.19
CA GLY A 224 63.02 -18.92 -5.95
C GLY A 224 61.83 -18.29 -5.23
N ASP A 225 61.44 -17.08 -5.66
CA ASP A 225 60.31 -16.36 -5.07
C ASP A 225 58.95 -17.02 -5.37
N SER A 226 58.84 -17.75 -6.49
CA SER A 226 57.64 -18.53 -6.85
C SER A 226 57.32 -19.58 -5.78
N LEU A 227 58.36 -20.28 -5.29
CA LEU A 227 58.23 -21.28 -4.24
C LEU A 227 57.71 -20.69 -2.93
N GLN A 228 58.20 -19.49 -2.55
CA GLN A 228 57.78 -18.83 -1.33
C GLN A 228 56.31 -18.39 -1.39
N VAL A 229 55.89 -17.77 -2.49
CA VAL A 229 54.49 -17.38 -2.70
C VAL A 229 53.58 -18.62 -2.70
N LYS A 230 54.02 -19.69 -3.38
CA LYS A 230 53.24 -20.93 -3.46
C LYS A 230 53.00 -21.55 -2.10
N ALA A 231 54.00 -21.60 -1.23
CA ALA A 231 53.88 -22.19 0.11
C ALA A 231 52.85 -21.44 0.98
N VAL A 232 52.80 -20.11 0.91
CA VAL A 232 51.77 -19.32 1.63
C VAL A 232 50.38 -19.53 1.03
N LEU A 233 50.28 -19.58 -0.31
CA LEU A 233 49.00 -19.86 -0.96
C LEU A 233 48.46 -21.25 -0.61
N LEU A 234 49.32 -22.26 -0.44
CA LEU A 234 48.92 -23.59 0.01
C LEU A 234 48.38 -23.59 1.45
N LEU A 235 48.99 -22.81 2.35
CA LEU A 235 48.46 -22.56 3.69
C LEU A 235 47.05 -21.95 3.62
N LEU A 236 46.85 -20.92 2.80
CA LEU A 236 45.55 -20.29 2.60
C LEU A 236 44.54 -21.25 1.95
N GLU A 237 44.93 -22.02 0.93
CA GLU A 237 44.06 -23.01 0.28
C GLU A 237 43.60 -24.07 1.29
N ALA A 238 44.51 -24.65 2.08
CA ALA A 238 44.18 -25.66 3.09
C ALA A 238 43.28 -25.09 4.20
N TRP A 239 43.62 -23.93 4.75
CA TRP A 239 42.82 -23.27 5.79
C TRP A 239 41.41 -22.93 5.28
N SER A 240 41.31 -22.34 4.09
CA SER A 240 40.04 -21.94 3.50
C SER A 240 39.14 -23.15 3.22
N ALA A 241 39.70 -24.26 2.73
CA ALA A 241 38.95 -25.47 2.46
C ALA A 241 38.39 -26.09 3.75
N ILE A 242 39.17 -26.12 4.85
CA ILE A 242 38.66 -26.59 6.16
C ILE A 242 37.49 -25.73 6.62
N LYS A 243 37.63 -24.40 6.61
CA LYS A 243 36.57 -23.49 7.05
C LYS A 243 35.31 -23.59 6.18
N PHE A 244 35.50 -23.76 4.87
CA PHE A 244 34.40 -23.96 3.92
C PHE A 244 33.61 -25.24 4.21
N PHE A 245 34.27 -26.41 4.29
CA PHE A 245 33.58 -27.69 4.47
C PHE A 245 32.94 -27.83 5.85
N LYS A 246 33.52 -27.22 6.90
CA LYS A 246 32.93 -27.22 8.24
C LYS A 246 31.78 -26.23 8.41
N LYS A 247 31.59 -25.28 7.48
CA LYS A 247 30.56 -24.22 7.54
C LYS A 247 30.59 -23.38 8.82
N GLU A 248 31.78 -23.19 9.40
CA GLU A 248 31.95 -22.45 10.67
C GLU A 248 31.81 -20.93 10.52
N LYS A 249 32.14 -20.40 9.32
CA LYS A 249 32.10 -18.97 9.01
C LYS A 249 30.96 -18.71 8.02
N LYS A 250 30.10 -17.74 8.33
CA LYS A 250 29.01 -17.27 7.43
C LYS A 250 29.51 -16.22 6.43
N TRP A 251 30.68 -16.45 5.84
CA TRP A 251 31.35 -15.52 4.92
C TRP A 251 30.74 -15.57 3.53
N HIS A 252 30.61 -14.41 2.87
CA HIS A 252 30.07 -14.32 1.51
C HIS A 252 30.97 -15.03 0.49
N SER A 253 32.28 -15.06 0.73
CA SER A 253 33.28 -15.81 -0.03
C SER A 253 33.13 -17.32 0.08
N PHE A 254 32.46 -17.83 1.12
CA PHE A 254 32.12 -19.24 1.29
C PHE A 254 30.67 -19.56 0.88
N LYS A 255 29.84 -18.55 0.63
CA LYS A 255 28.45 -18.73 0.21
C LYS A 255 28.40 -19.40 -1.17
N THR A 256 27.69 -20.52 -1.25
CA THR A 256 27.36 -21.21 -2.50
C THR A 256 25.86 -21.12 -2.74
N PRO A 257 25.41 -20.86 -3.98
CA PRO A 257 23.98 -20.90 -4.30
C PRO A 257 23.40 -22.28 -4.00
N HIS A 258 22.23 -22.34 -3.37
CA HIS A 258 21.56 -23.59 -3.09
C HIS A 258 20.91 -24.14 -4.36
N GLY A 259 20.80 -25.46 -4.46
CA GLY A 259 20.00 -26.09 -5.51
C GLY A 259 18.51 -25.82 -5.24
N LEU A 260 17.76 -25.49 -6.30
CA LEU A 260 16.31 -25.28 -6.17
C LEU A 260 15.59 -26.62 -6.17
N ASP A 261 14.91 -26.93 -5.07
CA ASP A 261 13.85 -27.91 -5.02
C ASP A 261 12.50 -27.19 -4.98
N TYR A 262 11.82 -27.11 -6.11
CA TYR A 262 10.54 -26.41 -6.25
C TYR A 262 9.44 -26.98 -5.34
N GLN A 263 9.57 -28.23 -4.88
CA GLN A 263 8.62 -28.82 -3.92
C GLN A 263 8.90 -28.42 -2.47
N ASN A 264 10.12 -27.96 -2.17
CA ASN A 264 10.62 -27.67 -0.82
C ASN A 264 11.40 -26.33 -0.80
N LEU A 265 10.78 -25.24 -1.31
CA LEU A 265 11.39 -23.91 -1.33
C LEU A 265 11.37 -23.18 0.02
N VAL A 266 10.63 -23.71 0.99
CA VAL A 266 10.50 -23.15 2.34
C VAL A 266 10.77 -24.24 3.37
N HIS A 267 11.28 -23.86 4.54
CA HIS A 267 11.64 -24.81 5.59
C HIS A 267 10.43 -25.11 6.48
N LEU A 268 10.05 -26.38 6.56
CA LEU A 268 8.82 -26.82 7.21
C LEU A 268 9.08 -27.90 8.24
N ILE A 269 8.25 -27.89 9.29
CA ILE A 269 8.01 -28.98 10.21
C ILE A 269 6.51 -29.27 10.28
N HIS A 270 6.15 -30.49 10.68
CA HIS A 270 4.78 -30.89 11.01
C HIS A 270 4.67 -30.94 12.53
N PRO A 271 4.15 -29.88 13.19
CA PRO A 271 4.20 -29.78 14.65
C PRO A 271 3.13 -30.61 15.36
N ARG A 272 2.16 -31.19 14.63
CA ARG A 272 1.08 -32.05 15.16
C ARG A 272 0.86 -33.24 14.26
N GLU A 273 0.94 -34.46 14.81
CA GLU A 273 0.70 -35.69 14.04
C GLU A 273 -0.79 -35.86 13.71
N GLU A 274 -1.68 -35.38 14.58
CA GLU A 274 -3.13 -35.46 14.43
C GLU A 274 -3.71 -34.53 13.35
N VAL A 275 -2.96 -33.50 12.93
CA VAL A 275 -3.33 -32.60 11.81
C VAL A 275 -2.11 -32.47 10.88
N PRO A 276 -1.84 -33.48 10.04
CA PRO A 276 -0.63 -33.52 9.21
C PRO A 276 -0.55 -32.36 8.19
N GLU A 277 -1.67 -31.75 7.83
CA GLU A 277 -1.77 -30.59 6.92
C GLU A 277 -1.35 -29.27 7.55
N LEU A 278 -1.18 -29.24 8.88
CA LEU A 278 -0.66 -28.07 9.57
C LEU A 278 0.87 -28.06 9.43
N LEU A 279 1.35 -27.03 8.75
CA LEU A 279 2.75 -26.76 8.46
C LEU A 279 3.22 -25.54 9.26
N ARG A 280 4.45 -25.59 9.77
CA ARG A 280 5.08 -24.49 10.53
C ARG A 280 6.55 -24.36 10.18
N GLY A 281 7.12 -23.16 10.36
CA GLY A 281 8.57 -22.96 10.36
C GLY A 281 9.26 -23.64 11.55
N ALA A 282 10.56 -23.88 11.44
CA ALA A 282 11.34 -24.46 12.53
C ALA A 282 11.54 -23.45 13.68
N ASP A 283 11.45 -23.91 14.93
CA ASP A 283 11.48 -23.03 16.11
C ASP A 283 12.77 -22.18 16.22
N LYS A 284 13.89 -22.72 15.74
CA LYS A 284 15.20 -22.01 15.71
C LYS A 284 15.26 -20.87 14.68
N GLU A 285 14.32 -20.81 13.75
CA GLU A 285 14.24 -19.82 12.67
C GLU A 285 13.24 -18.70 12.99
N MET A 286 12.54 -18.79 14.13
CA MET A 286 11.52 -17.82 14.50
C MET A 286 12.11 -16.42 14.75
N ARG A 287 11.46 -15.40 14.20
CA ARG A 287 11.83 -13.98 14.34
C ARG A 287 10.96 -13.28 15.38
N ARG A 288 11.55 -12.32 16.09
CA ARG A 288 10.92 -11.54 17.16
C ARG A 288 10.37 -10.23 16.60
N ARG A 289 9.20 -10.29 15.93
CA ARG A 289 8.52 -9.10 15.43
C ARG A 289 7.75 -8.41 16.55
N ASP A 290 7.96 -7.11 16.69
CA ASP A 290 7.20 -6.21 17.57
C ASP A 290 6.62 -5.04 16.77
N GLY A 291 5.29 -4.93 16.76
CA GLY A 291 4.59 -3.82 16.12
C GLY A 291 4.80 -3.68 14.61
N PHE A 292 4.89 -2.41 14.18
CA PHE A 292 4.72 -1.99 12.78
C PHE A 292 5.91 -1.17 12.25
N LYS A 293 7.09 -1.37 12.84
CA LYS A 293 8.34 -0.89 12.25
C LYS A 293 8.66 -1.67 10.98
N LEU A 294 9.49 -1.07 10.10
CA LEU A 294 9.96 -1.74 8.89
C LEU A 294 10.62 -3.08 9.24
N THR A 295 10.16 -4.15 8.61
CA THR A 295 10.68 -5.51 8.83
C THR A 295 11.61 -5.99 7.73
N ASP A 296 11.81 -5.17 6.70
CA ASP A 296 12.84 -5.35 5.70
C ASP A 296 14.13 -4.68 6.18
N ASP A 297 15.15 -5.48 6.48
CA ASP A 297 16.46 -4.98 6.89
C ASP A 297 17.30 -4.46 5.71
N ARG A 298 16.79 -4.60 4.47
CA ARG A 298 17.45 -4.20 3.21
C ARG A 298 18.80 -4.87 2.95
N GLY A 299 19.17 -5.87 3.75
CA GLY A 299 20.51 -6.43 3.76
C GLY A 299 21.61 -5.39 4.00
N THR A 300 22.85 -5.87 4.06
CA THR A 300 24.03 -5.00 4.07
C THR A 300 24.47 -4.65 2.65
N MET A 301 25.34 -3.65 2.49
CA MET A 301 26.00 -3.36 1.21
C MET A 301 26.66 -4.62 0.61
N ARG A 302 27.28 -5.45 1.45
CA ARG A 302 27.93 -6.69 1.02
C ARG A 302 26.92 -7.74 0.52
N ASP A 303 25.71 -7.79 1.08
CA ASP A 303 24.65 -8.66 0.58
C ASP A 303 24.21 -8.28 -0.83
N ALA A 304 23.96 -6.98 -1.07
CA ALA A 304 23.62 -6.50 -2.40
C ALA A 304 24.77 -6.71 -3.40
N LEU A 305 26.01 -6.41 -3.01
CA LEU A 305 27.18 -6.61 -3.87
C LEU A 305 27.47 -8.08 -4.16
N TYR A 306 27.15 -8.99 -3.24
CA TYR A 306 27.23 -10.44 -3.51
C TYR A 306 26.31 -10.83 -4.66
N GLU A 307 25.07 -10.31 -4.69
CA GLU A 307 24.11 -10.58 -5.76
C GLU A 307 24.55 -9.95 -7.10
N VAL A 308 25.14 -8.75 -7.05
CA VAL A 308 25.76 -8.09 -8.21
C VAL A 308 26.94 -8.89 -8.76
N ASP A 309 27.83 -9.38 -7.90
CA ASP A 309 28.97 -10.22 -8.32
C ASP A 309 28.53 -11.60 -8.81
N TYR A 310 27.50 -12.18 -8.19
CA TYR A 310 26.91 -13.45 -8.59
C TYR A 310 26.24 -13.39 -9.97
N CYS A 311 25.72 -12.23 -10.34
CA CYS A 311 25.16 -11.99 -11.67
C CYS A 311 26.19 -12.21 -12.78
N LEU A 312 25.79 -12.90 -13.85
CA LEU A 312 26.66 -13.20 -14.99
C LEU A 312 26.84 -12.03 -15.97
N ILE A 313 26.20 -10.89 -15.71
CA ILE A 313 26.17 -9.71 -16.59
C ILE A 313 25.79 -10.12 -18.04
N CYS A 314 24.56 -10.62 -18.20
CA CYS A 314 24.17 -11.37 -19.40
C CYS A 314 23.94 -10.52 -20.67
N HIS A 315 23.78 -9.20 -20.56
CA HIS A 315 23.48 -8.34 -21.72
C HIS A 315 24.59 -8.36 -22.78
N GLU A 316 25.86 -8.52 -22.38
CA GLU A 316 27.00 -8.62 -23.31
C GLU A 316 26.91 -9.80 -24.28
N ARG A 317 26.08 -10.80 -23.94
CA ARG A 317 25.88 -12.04 -24.69
C ARG A 317 24.46 -12.19 -25.23
N GLU A 318 23.63 -11.15 -25.10
CA GLU A 318 22.20 -11.15 -25.50
C GLU A 318 21.40 -12.29 -24.86
N LYS A 319 21.66 -12.54 -23.57
CA LYS A 319 21.03 -13.62 -22.78
C LYS A 319 20.42 -13.13 -21.48
N ASP A 320 20.07 -11.85 -21.41
CA ASP A 320 19.55 -11.17 -20.23
C ASP A 320 18.06 -11.47 -20.00
N SER A 321 17.79 -12.74 -19.71
CA SER A 321 16.44 -13.25 -19.51
C SER A 321 15.74 -12.70 -18.27
N CYS A 322 16.47 -12.13 -17.31
CA CYS A 322 15.88 -11.37 -16.20
C CYS A 322 15.14 -10.12 -16.68
N SER A 323 15.58 -9.52 -17.78
CA SER A 323 14.94 -8.36 -18.41
C SER A 323 13.89 -8.81 -19.40
N THR A 324 14.25 -9.71 -20.32
CA THR A 324 13.40 -10.06 -21.49
C THR A 324 12.68 -11.39 -21.42
N GLY A 325 12.90 -12.18 -20.37
CA GLY A 325 12.29 -13.49 -20.24
C GLY A 325 13.05 -14.63 -20.93
N LEU A 326 12.62 -15.86 -20.63
CA LEU A 326 13.09 -17.09 -21.26
C LEU A 326 12.02 -17.58 -22.23
N HIS A 327 12.38 -17.73 -23.50
CA HIS A 327 11.43 -18.11 -24.55
C HIS A 327 11.72 -19.49 -25.14
N GLU A 328 10.65 -20.16 -25.59
CA GLU A 328 10.69 -21.32 -26.46
C GLU A 328 11.10 -20.92 -27.89
N LYS A 329 11.37 -21.92 -28.74
CA LYS A 329 11.76 -21.67 -30.15
C LYS A 329 10.68 -20.94 -30.96
N ASP A 330 9.42 -21.04 -30.55
CA ASP A 330 8.28 -20.35 -31.17
C ASP A 330 8.07 -18.92 -30.64
N GLY A 331 8.91 -18.46 -29.71
CA GLY A 331 8.82 -17.14 -29.10
C GLY A 331 7.86 -17.05 -27.90
N SER A 332 7.17 -18.14 -27.52
CA SER A 332 6.34 -18.16 -26.31
C SER A 332 7.19 -18.20 -25.03
N ALA A 333 6.72 -17.56 -23.96
CA ALA A 333 7.44 -17.58 -22.68
C ALA A 333 7.44 -19.00 -22.08
N LYS A 334 8.62 -19.47 -21.68
CA LYS A 334 8.82 -20.74 -20.98
C LYS A 334 8.11 -20.74 -19.64
N LYS A 335 7.82 -21.94 -19.14
CA LYS A 335 7.30 -22.13 -17.78
C LYS A 335 8.31 -22.87 -16.91
N ASN A 336 8.44 -22.42 -15.66
CA ASN A 336 9.23 -23.16 -14.66
C ASN A 336 8.42 -24.36 -14.11
N PRO A 337 9.03 -25.22 -13.25
CA PRO A 337 8.34 -26.38 -12.67
C PRO A 337 7.09 -26.07 -11.83
N LEU A 338 6.90 -24.82 -11.39
CA LEU A 338 5.68 -24.34 -10.71
C LEU A 338 4.61 -23.81 -11.68
N GLY A 339 4.87 -23.87 -12.99
CA GLY A 339 3.95 -23.43 -14.04
C GLY A 339 3.96 -21.93 -14.31
N ILE A 340 4.91 -21.18 -13.74
CA ILE A 340 5.02 -19.72 -13.86
C ILE A 340 5.68 -19.37 -15.18
N LYS A 341 5.07 -18.45 -15.94
CA LYS A 341 5.67 -17.93 -17.18
C LYS A 341 6.88 -17.05 -16.86
N LEU A 342 7.97 -17.27 -17.58
CA LEU A 342 9.25 -16.59 -17.38
C LEU A 342 9.38 -15.42 -18.35
N GLU A 343 8.58 -14.37 -18.15
CA GLU A 343 8.50 -13.21 -19.07
C GLU A 343 9.58 -12.15 -18.82
N GLY A 344 10.35 -12.24 -17.71
CA GLY A 344 11.35 -11.24 -17.34
C GLY A 344 10.75 -10.09 -16.54
N CYS A 345 11.44 -8.95 -16.51
CA CYS A 345 10.97 -7.75 -15.82
C CYS A 345 9.83 -7.12 -16.64
N PRO A 346 8.62 -6.92 -16.07
CA PRO A 346 7.52 -6.31 -16.82
C PRO A 346 7.79 -4.88 -17.30
N LEU A 347 8.78 -4.20 -16.70
CA LEU A 347 9.24 -2.88 -17.11
C LEU A 347 10.38 -2.93 -18.13
N ASP A 348 10.79 -4.10 -18.64
CA ASP A 348 11.93 -4.27 -19.54
C ASP A 348 13.23 -3.66 -19.01
N GLU A 349 13.39 -3.64 -17.69
CA GLU A 349 14.48 -2.92 -17.02
C GLU A 349 15.86 -3.48 -17.41
N LYS A 350 16.83 -2.57 -17.60
CA LYS A 350 18.24 -2.86 -17.93
C LYS A 350 19.04 -3.34 -16.70
N ILE A 351 18.60 -4.45 -16.13
CA ILE A 351 19.12 -5.03 -14.88
C ILE A 351 20.60 -5.35 -14.97
N SER A 352 21.03 -5.92 -16.09
CA SER A 352 22.42 -6.37 -16.22
C SER A 352 23.39 -5.21 -16.36
N GLU A 353 22.96 -4.13 -17.01
CA GLU A 353 23.69 -2.88 -17.17
C GLU A 353 23.74 -2.12 -15.84
N MET A 354 22.62 -2.06 -15.10
CA MET A 354 22.57 -1.55 -13.72
C MET A 354 23.61 -2.27 -12.84
N HIS A 355 23.63 -3.61 -12.85
CA HIS A 355 24.57 -4.40 -12.06
C HIS A 355 26.03 -4.16 -12.48
N LEU A 356 26.30 -4.00 -13.78
CA LEU A 356 27.65 -3.72 -14.27
C LEU A 356 28.19 -2.40 -13.68
N LEU A 357 27.39 -1.33 -13.70
CA LEU A 357 27.81 -0.04 -13.15
C LEU A 357 27.93 -0.08 -11.63
N LYS A 358 27.01 -0.77 -10.96
CA LYS A 358 27.10 -1.01 -9.51
C LYS A 358 28.38 -1.77 -9.16
N LYS A 359 28.77 -2.77 -9.96
CA LYS A 359 30.00 -3.53 -9.80
C LYS A 359 31.25 -2.67 -9.97
N HIS A 360 31.20 -1.62 -10.79
CA HIS A 360 32.26 -0.61 -10.92
C HIS A 360 32.24 0.45 -9.80
N GLY A 361 31.34 0.31 -8.82
CA GLY A 361 31.19 1.21 -7.67
C GLY A 361 30.40 2.48 -7.93
N ASP A 362 29.79 2.66 -9.11
CA ASP A 362 29.08 3.89 -9.45
C ASP A 362 27.56 3.74 -9.30
N SER A 363 27.05 4.02 -8.09
CA SER A 363 25.62 3.92 -7.76
C SER A 363 24.75 4.98 -8.47
N ILE A 364 25.27 6.19 -8.73
CA ILE A 364 24.50 7.21 -9.47
C ILE A 364 24.36 6.80 -10.94
N ALA A 365 25.44 6.29 -11.57
CA ALA A 365 25.38 5.79 -12.94
C ALA A 365 24.45 4.57 -13.05
N SER A 366 24.49 3.69 -12.05
CA SER A 366 23.58 2.54 -11.94
C SER A 366 22.11 2.97 -11.87
N LEU A 367 21.77 3.93 -10.99
CA LEU A 367 20.41 4.47 -10.86
C LEU A 367 19.97 5.23 -12.14
N ALA A 368 20.89 5.91 -12.82
CA ALA A 368 20.60 6.56 -14.09
C ALA A 368 20.15 5.56 -15.16
N LEU A 369 20.62 4.30 -15.14
CA LEU A 369 20.11 3.27 -16.05
C LEU A 369 18.76 2.70 -15.61
N VAL A 370 18.54 2.50 -14.30
CA VAL A 370 17.23 2.07 -13.75
C VAL A 370 16.13 3.03 -14.18
N THR A 371 16.36 4.33 -13.99
CA THR A 371 15.36 5.38 -14.24
C THR A 371 14.99 5.58 -15.72
N ILE A 372 15.70 4.98 -16.67
CA ILE A 372 15.30 4.95 -18.09
C ILE A 372 14.00 4.16 -18.25
N ASP A 373 13.92 2.99 -17.60
CA ASP A 373 12.82 2.05 -17.73
C ASP A 373 11.84 2.11 -16.54
N ASN A 374 12.36 2.45 -15.36
CA ASN A 374 11.64 2.53 -14.10
C ASN A 374 11.95 3.85 -13.36
N PRO A 375 11.48 5.01 -13.87
CA PRO A 375 11.70 6.29 -13.20
C PRO A 375 11.03 6.37 -11.82
N MET A 376 10.02 5.53 -11.56
CA MET A 376 9.32 5.42 -10.28
C MET A 376 9.83 4.22 -9.44
N CYS A 377 11.12 3.87 -9.56
CA CYS A 377 11.71 2.67 -8.93
C CYS A 377 11.60 2.60 -7.40
N ALA A 378 11.37 3.73 -6.71
CA ALA A 378 11.01 3.69 -5.31
C ALA A 378 9.72 2.87 -5.05
N GLY A 379 8.85 2.72 -6.05
CA GLY A 379 7.64 1.87 -6.03
C GLY A 379 7.87 0.38 -6.29
N THR A 380 9.09 -0.05 -6.60
CA THR A 380 9.47 -1.45 -6.86
C THR A 380 10.53 -1.90 -5.85
N GLY A 381 11.28 -2.97 -6.16
CA GLY A 381 12.38 -3.43 -5.33
C GLY A 381 12.05 -4.53 -4.32
N HIS A 382 12.89 -4.60 -3.30
CA HIS A 382 13.04 -5.72 -2.37
C HIS A 382 11.71 -6.01 -1.66
N ARG A 383 11.39 -7.30 -1.57
CA ARG A 383 10.15 -7.82 -0.98
C ARG A 383 8.84 -7.35 -1.61
N ILE A 384 8.87 -6.63 -2.74
CA ILE A 384 7.68 -6.28 -3.55
C ILE A 384 7.68 -6.96 -4.93
N CYS A 385 8.82 -6.96 -5.61
CA CYS A 385 8.97 -7.45 -6.97
C CYS A 385 9.66 -8.82 -7.01
N ASN A 386 9.25 -9.70 -7.93
CA ASN A 386 9.89 -11.02 -8.09
C ASN A 386 9.96 -11.54 -9.54
N ASP A 387 9.25 -10.95 -10.51
CA ASP A 387 9.19 -11.46 -11.89
C ASP A 387 10.59 -11.56 -12.55
N CYS A 388 11.47 -10.58 -12.32
CA CYS A 388 12.84 -10.58 -12.82
C CYS A 388 13.71 -11.73 -12.23
N MET A 389 13.52 -12.05 -10.94
CA MET A 389 14.18 -13.19 -10.30
C MET A 389 13.72 -14.51 -10.91
N LYS A 390 12.40 -14.66 -11.14
CA LYS A 390 11.87 -15.87 -11.78
C LYS A 390 12.39 -16.00 -13.22
N GLY A 391 12.59 -14.89 -13.94
CA GLY A 391 13.19 -14.84 -15.28
C GLY A 391 14.71 -15.04 -15.35
N CYS A 392 15.42 -15.07 -14.22
CA CYS A 392 16.88 -15.23 -14.17
C CYS A 392 17.33 -16.52 -14.88
N ILE A 393 18.50 -16.53 -15.53
CA ILE A 393 19.01 -17.73 -16.21
C ILE A 393 19.30 -18.90 -15.23
N PHE A 394 19.46 -18.61 -13.94
CA PHE A 394 19.62 -19.60 -12.88
C PHE A 394 18.26 -20.21 -12.50
N GLN A 395 17.92 -21.31 -13.17
CA GLN A 395 16.64 -22.03 -12.98
C GLN A 395 16.76 -23.31 -12.14
N LYS A 396 17.99 -23.71 -11.78
CA LYS A 396 18.30 -24.93 -11.00
C LYS A 396 18.99 -24.65 -9.67
N GLN A 397 19.26 -23.39 -9.40
CA GLN A 397 19.91 -22.88 -8.20
C GLN A 397 19.34 -21.50 -7.89
N ASP A 398 19.59 -20.98 -6.69
CA ASP A 398 19.09 -19.66 -6.27
C ASP A 398 19.26 -18.61 -7.38
N PRO A 399 18.19 -17.90 -7.79
CA PRO A 399 18.32 -16.80 -8.73
C PRO A 399 19.02 -15.63 -8.07
N VAL A 400 19.56 -14.72 -8.89
CA VAL A 400 20.08 -13.43 -8.39
C VAL A 400 18.94 -12.66 -7.74
N ASN A 401 19.10 -12.18 -6.51
CA ASN A 401 18.14 -11.29 -5.85
C ASN A 401 18.26 -9.87 -6.41
N ILE A 402 17.73 -9.68 -7.63
CA ILE A 402 17.72 -8.41 -8.37
C ILE A 402 16.96 -7.30 -7.61
N PRO A 403 15.79 -7.55 -6.99
CA PRO A 403 15.08 -6.52 -6.24
C PRO A 403 15.88 -5.93 -5.06
N LEU A 404 16.69 -6.76 -4.37
CA LEU A 404 17.63 -6.29 -3.35
C LEU A 404 18.67 -5.35 -3.94
N ALA A 405 19.27 -5.72 -5.09
CA ALA A 405 20.26 -4.89 -5.77
C ALA A 405 19.67 -3.57 -6.31
N GLU A 406 18.46 -3.57 -6.87
CA GLU A 406 17.74 -2.35 -7.29
C GLU A 406 17.53 -1.40 -6.10
N THR A 407 17.01 -1.94 -4.98
CA THR A 407 16.74 -1.15 -3.76
C THR A 407 18.01 -0.61 -3.15
N ALA A 408 19.10 -1.39 -3.12
CA ALA A 408 20.39 -0.94 -2.64
C ALA A 408 20.99 0.14 -3.54
N THR A 409 20.84 0.06 -4.86
CA THR A 409 21.25 1.13 -5.79
C THR A 409 20.50 2.43 -5.51
N LEU A 410 19.18 2.38 -5.33
CA LEU A 410 18.40 3.56 -4.95
C LEU A 410 18.84 4.11 -3.58
N THR A 411 18.93 3.24 -2.57
CA THR A 411 19.25 3.64 -1.19
C THR A 411 20.65 4.25 -1.07
N ASP A 412 21.63 3.70 -1.78
CA ASP A 412 22.99 4.26 -1.85
C ASP A 412 22.97 5.70 -2.36
N VAL A 413 22.19 5.99 -3.41
CA VAL A 413 22.07 7.35 -3.93
C VAL A 413 21.29 8.24 -2.95
N LEU A 414 20.19 7.75 -2.36
CA LEU A 414 19.41 8.51 -1.38
C LEU A 414 20.23 8.92 -0.15
N ASN A 415 21.21 8.10 0.24
CA ASN A 415 22.10 8.37 1.38
C ASN A 415 23.22 9.38 1.07
N LEU A 416 23.46 9.73 -0.20
CA LEU A 416 24.35 10.83 -0.56
C LEU A 416 23.69 12.18 -0.21
N PRO A 417 24.48 13.24 0.06
CA PRO A 417 23.92 14.57 0.16
C PRO A 417 23.17 14.93 -1.13
N TYR A 418 21.94 15.45 -0.99
CA TYR A 418 21.01 15.72 -2.09
C TYR A 418 20.61 14.47 -2.90
N GLY A 419 20.72 13.27 -2.33
CA GLY A 419 20.38 12.01 -2.97
C GLY A 419 18.96 11.95 -3.54
N PHE A 420 17.98 12.44 -2.77
CA PHE A 420 16.60 12.57 -3.27
C PHE A 420 16.50 13.55 -4.45
N GLU A 421 17.24 14.64 -4.45
CA GLU A 421 17.24 15.61 -5.55
C GLU A 421 17.85 15.02 -6.82
N ILE A 422 18.89 14.19 -6.68
CA ILE A 422 19.51 13.44 -7.78
C ILE A 422 18.51 12.45 -8.37
N TYR A 423 17.87 11.62 -7.54
CA TYR A 423 16.84 10.70 -7.99
C TYR A 423 15.69 11.46 -8.67
N SER A 424 15.20 12.51 -8.01
CA SER A 424 14.12 13.37 -8.51
C SER A 424 14.46 13.98 -9.87
N LEU A 425 15.68 14.48 -10.05
CA LEU A 425 16.17 15.03 -11.30
C LEU A 425 16.19 13.95 -12.39
N LEU A 426 16.74 12.77 -12.12
CA LEU A 426 16.80 11.65 -13.09
C LEU A 426 15.43 11.23 -13.65
N THR A 427 14.35 11.45 -12.90
CA THR A 427 13.00 11.17 -13.39
C THR A 427 12.55 12.15 -14.50
N ARG A 428 12.99 13.40 -14.46
CA ARG A 428 12.58 14.46 -15.43
C ARG A 428 13.70 14.90 -16.37
N TRP A 429 14.93 14.51 -16.09
CA TRP A 429 16.13 14.79 -16.84
C TRP A 429 17.09 13.61 -16.73
N ASN A 430 17.19 12.83 -17.79
CA ASN A 430 18.16 11.76 -17.92
C ASN A 430 18.65 11.76 -19.38
N PRO A 431 19.81 12.38 -19.66
CA PRO A 431 20.29 12.54 -21.03
C PRO A 431 20.66 11.23 -21.73
N LEU A 432 20.57 10.09 -21.05
CA LEU A 432 20.73 8.75 -21.63
C LEU A 432 19.40 8.12 -22.07
N ASN A 433 18.26 8.65 -21.62
CA ASN A 433 16.96 8.20 -22.06
C ASN A 433 16.66 8.69 -23.48
N ALA A 434 16.92 7.87 -24.50
CA ALA A 434 16.73 8.28 -25.90
C ALA A 434 15.29 8.64 -26.27
N LYS A 435 14.29 8.04 -25.62
CA LYS A 435 12.89 8.38 -25.89
C LYS A 435 12.55 9.78 -25.41
N ARG A 436 13.04 10.16 -24.23
CA ARG A 436 12.74 11.42 -23.55
C ARG A 436 13.91 11.85 -22.63
N PRO A 437 14.96 12.50 -23.16
CA PRO A 437 16.14 12.89 -22.37
C PRO A 437 15.83 13.92 -21.27
N TYR A 438 14.79 14.72 -21.49
CA TYR A 438 14.30 15.74 -20.57
C TYR A 438 12.78 15.91 -20.75
N ALA A 439 12.10 16.34 -19.70
CA ALA A 439 10.67 16.64 -19.73
C ALA A 439 10.38 17.78 -20.71
N LEU A 440 9.26 17.66 -21.44
CA LEU A 440 8.82 18.70 -22.37
C LEU A 440 8.05 19.83 -21.66
N PRO A 441 8.10 21.07 -22.20
CA PRO A 441 7.23 22.15 -21.76
C PRO A 441 5.75 21.77 -21.91
N TYR A 442 4.90 22.36 -21.08
CA TYR A 442 3.46 22.10 -21.10
C TYR A 442 2.87 22.40 -22.49
N ASN A 443 2.14 21.43 -23.03
CA ASN A 443 1.64 21.39 -24.40
C ASN A 443 0.20 21.93 -24.54
N GLY A 444 -0.47 22.27 -23.43
CA GLY A 444 -1.84 22.80 -23.41
C GLY A 444 -2.93 21.73 -23.28
N LYS A 445 -2.56 20.45 -23.14
CA LYS A 445 -3.48 19.32 -23.02
C LYS A 445 -3.51 18.75 -21.61
N ASN A 446 -4.71 18.46 -21.12
CA ASN A 446 -4.94 18.00 -19.76
C ASN A 446 -5.46 16.56 -19.70
N VAL A 447 -4.88 15.75 -18.83
CA VAL A 447 -5.30 14.36 -18.60
C VAL A 447 -5.78 14.21 -17.16
N LEU A 448 -6.97 13.62 -17.00
CA LEU A 448 -7.48 13.16 -15.72
C LEU A 448 -7.01 11.72 -15.49
N VAL A 449 -6.26 11.48 -14.42
CA VAL A 449 -5.88 10.15 -13.96
C VAL A 449 -6.74 9.78 -12.75
N VAL A 450 -7.55 8.73 -12.88
CA VAL A 450 -8.47 8.26 -11.83
C VAL A 450 -7.84 7.10 -11.07
N GLY A 451 -7.47 7.32 -9.81
CA GLY A 451 -6.73 6.39 -8.96
C GLY A 451 -5.23 6.69 -8.98
N LEU A 452 -4.64 6.90 -7.80
CA LEU A 452 -3.22 7.24 -7.61
C LEU A 452 -2.42 6.08 -7.00
N GLY A 453 -2.80 4.85 -7.37
CA GLY A 453 -2.00 3.65 -7.15
C GLY A 453 -0.82 3.51 -8.12
N PRO A 454 -0.14 2.34 -8.16
CA PRO A 454 1.06 2.12 -8.98
C PRO A 454 0.95 2.47 -10.45
N ALA A 455 -0.16 2.10 -11.09
CA ALA A 455 -0.43 2.49 -12.47
C ALA A 455 -0.64 4.00 -12.62
N GLY A 456 -1.40 4.61 -11.69
CA GLY A 456 -1.79 6.02 -11.75
C GLY A 456 -0.62 6.99 -11.59
N TYR A 457 0.19 6.83 -10.52
CA TYR A 457 1.35 7.70 -10.31
C TYR A 457 2.42 7.53 -11.41
N THR A 458 2.56 6.32 -11.96
CA THR A 458 3.51 6.05 -13.04
C THR A 458 3.03 6.63 -14.35
N LEU A 459 1.74 6.55 -14.65
CA LEU A 459 1.15 7.18 -15.83
C LEU A 459 1.27 8.70 -15.77
N ALA A 460 0.98 9.28 -14.60
CA ALA A 460 1.13 10.72 -14.39
C ALA A 460 2.57 11.17 -14.69
N HIS A 461 3.56 10.42 -14.21
CA HIS A 461 4.97 10.67 -14.50
C HIS A 461 5.26 10.73 -16.01
N TYR A 462 4.89 9.68 -16.77
CA TYR A 462 5.17 9.62 -18.20
C TYR A 462 4.46 10.74 -18.98
N LEU A 463 3.18 11.00 -18.67
CA LEU A 463 2.42 12.07 -19.33
C LEU A 463 2.98 13.46 -19.03
N LEU A 464 3.43 13.73 -17.80
CA LEU A 464 4.09 15.00 -17.45
C LEU A 464 5.42 15.18 -18.19
N ASN A 465 6.18 14.09 -18.44
CA ASN A 465 7.40 14.15 -19.24
C ASN A 465 7.13 14.42 -20.74
N GLU A 466 5.96 14.02 -21.24
CA GLU A 466 5.47 14.36 -22.59
C GLU A 466 4.82 15.75 -22.68
N GLY A 467 4.84 16.51 -21.58
CA GLY A 467 4.36 17.89 -21.52
C GLY A 467 2.85 18.02 -21.30
N PHE A 468 2.15 16.97 -20.89
CA PHE A 468 0.73 17.08 -20.51
C PHE A 468 0.60 17.70 -19.11
N GLY A 469 -0.52 18.36 -18.88
CA GLY A 469 -1.00 18.71 -17.55
C GLY A 469 -1.75 17.51 -17.00
N VAL A 470 -1.48 17.12 -15.76
CA VAL A 470 -2.08 15.92 -15.17
C VAL A 470 -2.77 16.27 -13.87
N VAL A 471 -4.02 15.86 -13.75
CA VAL A 471 -4.75 15.89 -12.47
C VAL A 471 -5.05 14.47 -12.07
N GLY A 472 -4.58 14.06 -10.90
CA GLY A 472 -4.95 12.83 -10.24
C GLY A 472 -6.15 13.04 -9.32
N VAL A 473 -7.12 12.13 -9.36
CA VAL A 473 -8.19 12.04 -8.36
C VAL A 473 -8.17 10.67 -7.73
N ASP A 474 -8.31 10.59 -6.40
CA ASP A 474 -8.46 9.33 -5.70
C ASP A 474 -9.68 9.37 -4.79
N GLY A 475 -10.34 8.21 -4.64
CA GLY A 475 -11.42 8.08 -3.69
C GLY A 475 -10.89 8.29 -2.27
N LEU A 476 -9.70 7.77 -1.94
CA LEU A 476 -9.10 7.88 -0.61
C LEU A 476 -8.71 9.32 -0.28
N LYS A 477 -8.68 9.66 1.02
CA LYS A 477 -8.05 10.88 1.52
C LYS A 477 -6.57 10.86 1.13
N ILE A 478 -6.09 11.97 0.56
CA ILE A 478 -4.67 12.21 0.30
C ILE A 478 -4.21 13.32 1.23
N GLU A 479 -3.32 13.02 2.16
CA GLU A 479 -2.78 14.03 3.07
C GLU A 479 -1.94 15.06 2.30
N PRO A 480 -2.10 16.36 2.62
CA PRO A 480 -1.25 17.39 2.04
C PRO A 480 0.19 17.23 2.56
N LEU A 481 1.15 17.38 1.65
CA LEU A 481 2.57 17.46 2.03
C LEU A 481 2.93 18.90 2.44
N PRO A 482 3.94 19.09 3.29
CA PRO A 482 4.42 20.43 3.68
C PRO A 482 4.72 21.33 2.46
N GLU A 483 4.27 22.59 2.50
CA GLU A 483 4.42 23.52 1.37
C GLU A 483 5.88 23.76 0.98
N ASP A 484 6.78 23.85 1.95
CA ASP A 484 8.21 24.04 1.70
C ASP A 484 8.82 22.82 0.98
N TRP A 485 8.32 21.60 1.24
CA TRP A 485 8.79 20.42 0.53
C TRP A 485 8.32 20.39 -0.92
N THR A 486 7.09 20.85 -1.20
CA THR A 486 6.51 20.79 -2.54
C THR A 486 6.80 22.03 -3.38
N GLY A 487 7.28 23.13 -2.77
CA GLY A 487 7.40 24.42 -3.44
C GLY A 487 6.01 24.98 -3.80
N LYS A 488 5.05 24.87 -2.86
CA LYS A 488 3.64 25.20 -3.08
C LYS A 488 3.07 24.50 -4.32
N ASN A 489 3.24 23.18 -4.37
CA ASN A 489 2.89 22.32 -5.51
C ASN A 489 3.58 22.76 -6.83
N GLY A 490 4.89 23.01 -6.75
CA GLY A 490 5.73 23.41 -7.89
C GLY A 490 5.53 24.84 -8.40
N LYS A 491 4.85 25.71 -7.64
CA LYS A 491 4.68 27.14 -7.99
C LYS A 491 5.89 28.00 -7.63
N SER A 492 6.70 27.56 -6.67
CA SER A 492 7.95 28.18 -6.25
C SER A 492 9.05 27.13 -6.12
N CYS A 493 10.30 27.58 -5.99
CA CYS A 493 11.42 26.69 -5.71
C CYS A 493 11.17 25.92 -4.39
N PRO A 494 11.15 24.57 -4.40
CA PRO A 494 11.00 23.79 -3.18
C PRO A 494 12.27 23.87 -2.32
N LYS A 495 12.14 23.57 -1.03
CA LYS A 495 13.29 23.33 -0.15
C LYS A 495 14.02 22.07 -0.65
N PRO A 496 15.33 22.14 -0.98
CA PRO A 496 16.09 20.95 -1.33
C PRO A 496 16.19 20.02 -0.13
N VAL A 497 16.03 18.71 -0.37
CA VAL A 497 16.23 17.65 0.64
C VAL A 497 17.71 17.28 0.61
N LYS A 498 18.47 17.74 1.62
CA LYS A 498 19.90 17.45 1.67
C LYS A 498 20.15 16.05 2.22
N HIS A 499 19.38 15.65 3.24
CA HIS A 499 19.47 14.34 3.87
C HIS A 499 18.10 13.67 3.82
N ILE A 500 18.07 12.37 3.53
CA ILE A 500 16.80 11.66 3.29
C ILE A 500 15.92 11.63 4.55
N GLU A 501 16.54 11.65 5.72
CA GLU A 501 15.91 11.68 7.03
C GLU A 501 15.03 12.93 7.24
N GLU A 502 15.18 13.97 6.41
CA GLU A 502 14.31 15.15 6.45
C GLU A 502 12.87 14.87 5.99
N ILE A 503 12.64 13.77 5.28
CA ILE A 503 11.33 13.40 4.68
C ILE A 503 10.91 11.95 4.96
N THR A 504 11.58 11.27 5.88
CA THR A 504 11.27 9.88 6.26
C THR A 504 11.01 9.77 7.76
N ASP A 505 10.05 8.92 8.13
CA ASP A 505 9.71 8.61 9.52
C ASP A 505 9.67 7.09 9.73
N ASP A 506 9.74 6.65 10.99
CA ASP A 506 9.45 5.26 11.34
C ASP A 506 8.00 4.92 10.92
N LEU A 507 7.79 3.73 10.35
CA LEU A 507 6.51 3.37 9.73
C LEU A 507 5.33 3.34 10.70
N ASP A 508 5.58 3.09 11.98
CA ASP A 508 4.58 3.09 13.03
C ASP A 508 4.18 4.50 13.50
N GLU A 509 4.95 5.53 13.14
CA GLU A 509 4.70 6.94 13.48
C GLU A 509 4.31 7.80 12.25
N ARG A 510 4.77 7.41 11.05
CA ARG A 510 4.55 8.10 9.77
C ARG A 510 3.07 8.44 9.53
N ILE A 511 2.79 9.67 9.09
CA ILE A 511 1.46 10.08 8.63
C ILE A 511 0.97 9.18 7.48
N LEU A 512 -0.26 8.70 7.59
CA LEU A 512 -0.86 7.80 6.60
C LEU A 512 -1.40 8.63 5.43
N SER A 513 -0.57 8.81 4.41
CA SER A 513 -0.82 9.72 3.29
C SER A 513 -2.07 9.34 2.50
N GLY A 514 -2.36 8.06 2.31
CA GLY A 514 -3.41 7.58 1.41
C GLY A 514 -3.04 7.62 -0.09
N PHE A 515 -1.95 8.29 -0.46
CA PHE A 515 -1.34 8.20 -1.79
C PHE A 515 -0.67 6.83 -2.01
N GLY A 516 -0.83 6.23 -3.20
CA GLY A 516 -0.20 4.94 -3.54
C GLY A 516 -1.16 3.75 -3.63
N GLY A 517 -2.45 3.94 -3.31
CA GLY A 517 -3.46 2.87 -3.42
C GLY A 517 -3.08 1.64 -2.57
N VAL A 518 -3.12 0.44 -3.17
CA VAL A 518 -2.76 -0.82 -2.49
C VAL A 518 -1.37 -0.78 -1.84
N SER A 519 -0.42 -0.01 -2.36
CA SER A 519 0.89 0.14 -1.73
C SER A 519 0.83 0.82 -0.35
N GLU A 520 -0.17 1.67 -0.11
CA GLU A 520 -0.38 2.34 1.18
C GLU A 520 -1.27 1.50 2.10
N TYR A 521 -2.43 1.02 1.62
CA TYR A 521 -3.43 0.38 2.48
C TYR A 521 -3.38 -1.16 2.49
N GLY A 522 -2.66 -1.78 1.56
CA GLY A 522 -2.63 -3.23 1.38
C GLY A 522 -1.27 -3.86 1.69
N ILE A 523 -0.20 -3.33 1.09
CA ILE A 523 1.17 -3.78 1.39
C ILE A 523 1.56 -3.33 2.80
N THR A 524 2.18 -4.23 3.54
CA THR A 524 2.48 -4.11 4.97
C THR A 524 3.90 -3.58 5.20
N VAL A 525 4.36 -3.62 6.45
CA VAL A 525 5.69 -3.18 6.88
C VAL A 525 6.84 -4.05 6.36
N ARG A 526 6.58 -4.94 5.39
CA ARG A 526 7.61 -5.62 4.60
C ARG A 526 8.24 -4.74 3.53
N TRP A 527 7.73 -3.54 3.32
CA TRP A 527 8.26 -2.56 2.39
C TRP A 527 8.21 -1.16 3.01
N ASP A 528 9.19 -0.32 2.66
CA ASP A 528 9.29 1.03 3.22
C ASP A 528 8.30 1.99 2.55
N LYS A 529 7.23 2.32 3.28
CA LYS A 529 6.20 3.26 2.82
C LYS A 529 6.69 4.70 2.74
N ASN A 530 7.87 5.05 3.27
CA ASN A 530 8.47 6.35 3.01
C ASN A 530 8.73 6.59 1.53
N PHE A 531 8.91 5.53 0.74
CA PHE A 531 8.99 5.64 -0.71
C PHE A 531 7.71 6.23 -1.35
N LEU A 532 6.53 6.04 -0.76
CA LEU A 532 5.31 6.69 -1.25
C LEU A 532 5.33 8.20 -1.05
N THR A 533 5.91 8.67 0.06
CA THR A 533 6.14 10.11 0.30
C THR A 533 7.06 10.68 -0.79
N MET A 534 8.14 9.96 -1.13
CA MET A 534 9.05 10.35 -2.20
C MET A 534 8.34 10.40 -3.56
N LEU A 535 7.60 9.34 -3.93
CA LEU A 535 6.84 9.31 -5.20
C LEU A 535 5.80 10.43 -5.29
N GLN A 536 5.12 10.75 -4.18
CA GLN A 536 4.21 11.89 -4.12
C GLN A 536 4.96 13.22 -4.31
N LEU A 537 6.14 13.40 -3.69
CA LEU A 537 7.00 14.57 -3.90
C LEU A 537 7.50 14.71 -5.34
N LEU A 538 7.88 13.60 -6.00
CA LEU A 538 8.32 13.60 -7.40
C LEU A 538 7.26 14.22 -8.33
N LEU A 539 5.98 13.97 -8.04
CA LEU A 539 4.87 14.50 -8.83
C LEU A 539 4.43 15.89 -8.36
N THR A 540 4.23 16.09 -7.05
CA THR A 540 3.68 17.35 -6.49
C THR A 540 4.61 18.55 -6.65
N ARG A 541 5.93 18.33 -6.77
CA ARG A 541 6.88 19.40 -7.14
C ARG A 541 6.75 19.89 -8.58
N ARG A 542 5.96 19.21 -9.43
CA ARG A 542 5.77 19.59 -10.82
C ARG A 542 4.60 20.56 -10.93
N LYS A 543 4.86 21.77 -11.44
CA LYS A 543 3.86 22.84 -11.60
C LYS A 543 2.55 22.41 -12.27
N ARG A 544 2.63 21.40 -13.16
CA ARG A 544 1.53 20.89 -14.00
C ARG A 544 0.90 19.59 -13.50
N PHE A 545 1.11 19.27 -12.22
CA PHE A 545 0.48 18.13 -11.56
C PHE A 545 -0.35 18.56 -10.35
N ARG A 546 -1.56 18.04 -10.20
CA ARG A 546 -2.36 18.17 -8.97
C ARG A 546 -2.94 16.82 -8.57
N ALA A 547 -3.13 16.61 -7.27
CA ALA A 547 -3.77 15.42 -6.72
C ALA A 547 -4.89 15.83 -5.76
N TYR A 548 -6.08 15.26 -5.93
CA TYR A 548 -7.23 15.48 -5.07
C TYR A 548 -7.69 14.15 -4.47
N GLY A 549 -7.62 14.01 -3.15
CA GLY A 549 -8.19 12.89 -2.43
C GLY A 549 -9.65 13.12 -2.05
N GLY A 550 -10.37 12.06 -1.69
CA GLY A 550 -11.79 12.14 -1.33
C GLY A 550 -12.72 12.40 -2.51
N VAL A 551 -12.26 12.18 -3.74
CA VAL A 551 -13.02 12.47 -4.97
C VAL A 551 -13.44 11.16 -5.62
N ARG A 552 -14.74 10.83 -5.56
CA ARG A 552 -15.27 9.60 -6.14
C ARG A 552 -15.60 9.79 -7.62
N PHE A 553 -14.86 9.10 -8.49
CA PHE A 553 -15.19 9.07 -9.92
C PHE A 553 -16.47 8.25 -10.17
N GLY A 554 -17.45 8.85 -10.85
CA GLY A 554 -18.80 8.33 -11.04
C GLY A 554 -19.85 8.86 -10.06
N GLY A 555 -19.43 9.46 -8.94
CA GLY A 555 -20.32 10.11 -7.97
C GLY A 555 -20.08 11.61 -7.88
N THR A 556 -19.03 12.01 -7.13
CA THR A 556 -18.60 13.40 -7.02
C THR A 556 -18.22 13.96 -8.38
N PHE A 557 -17.44 13.19 -9.16
CA PHE A 557 -16.84 13.67 -10.39
C PHE A 557 -17.12 12.68 -11.53
N THR A 558 -17.77 13.14 -12.60
CA THR A 558 -18.21 12.26 -13.70
C THR A 558 -17.40 12.47 -14.97
N ILE A 559 -17.57 11.59 -15.97
CA ILE A 559 -16.98 11.75 -17.30
C ILE A 559 -17.40 13.10 -17.92
N GLU A 560 -18.67 13.45 -17.78
CA GLU A 560 -19.23 14.68 -18.34
C GLU A 560 -18.62 15.93 -17.68
N ASP A 561 -18.46 15.90 -16.35
CA ASP A 561 -17.80 16.99 -15.62
C ASP A 561 -16.34 17.15 -16.06
N ALA A 562 -15.61 16.05 -16.27
CA ALA A 562 -14.23 16.10 -16.72
C ALA A 562 -14.12 16.77 -18.10
N TRP A 563 -14.98 16.40 -19.06
CA TRP A 563 -15.01 17.08 -20.35
C TRP A 563 -15.36 18.56 -20.23
N ASN A 564 -16.34 18.90 -19.38
CA ASN A 564 -16.78 20.29 -19.15
C ASN A 564 -15.69 21.17 -18.50
N PHE A 565 -14.88 20.61 -17.60
CA PHE A 565 -13.75 21.34 -17.01
C PHE A 565 -12.56 21.49 -17.95
N GLY A 566 -12.59 20.86 -19.13
CA GLY A 566 -11.55 21.02 -20.15
C GLY A 566 -10.46 19.95 -20.09
N PHE A 567 -10.78 18.75 -19.61
CA PHE A 567 -9.90 17.60 -19.79
C PHE A 567 -9.94 17.12 -21.25
N ASP A 568 -8.77 16.76 -21.77
CA ASP A 568 -8.60 16.22 -23.11
C ASP A 568 -8.73 14.70 -23.15
N HIS A 569 -8.36 14.03 -22.06
CA HIS A 569 -8.35 12.58 -21.92
C HIS A 569 -8.63 12.14 -20.48
N ILE A 570 -9.23 10.95 -20.32
CA ILE A 570 -9.41 10.29 -19.01
C ILE A 570 -8.69 8.94 -19.03
N ALA A 571 -7.92 8.69 -17.98
CA ALA A 571 -7.19 7.45 -17.74
C ALA A 571 -7.67 6.79 -16.43
N ILE A 572 -8.26 5.61 -16.54
CA ILE A 572 -8.79 4.84 -15.40
C ILE A 572 -7.72 3.91 -14.84
N ALA A 573 -7.27 4.17 -13.61
CA ALA A 573 -6.30 3.38 -12.86
C ALA A 573 -6.85 3.03 -11.46
N THR A 574 -8.14 2.74 -11.37
CA THR A 574 -8.89 2.50 -10.13
C THR A 574 -8.55 1.20 -9.40
N GLY A 575 -7.76 0.32 -10.03
CA GLY A 575 -7.22 -0.89 -9.41
C GLY A 575 -8.27 -1.97 -9.15
N ALA A 576 -8.02 -2.76 -8.11
CA ALA A 576 -8.91 -3.82 -7.68
C ALA A 576 -10.17 -3.27 -6.97
N GLY A 577 -11.29 -3.96 -7.20
CA GLY A 577 -12.62 -3.67 -6.70
C GLY A 577 -13.12 -4.71 -5.70
N ARG A 578 -14.21 -5.41 -6.06
CA ARG A 578 -15.03 -6.19 -5.12
C ARG A 578 -14.32 -7.44 -4.57
N PRO A 579 -14.33 -7.68 -3.24
CA PRO A 579 -13.77 -8.89 -2.65
C PRO A 579 -14.66 -10.11 -2.91
N THR A 580 -14.01 -11.27 -3.03
CA THR A 580 -14.70 -12.55 -3.26
C THR A 580 -15.30 -13.08 -1.95
N ILE A 581 -16.62 -13.24 -1.93
CA ILE A 581 -17.33 -13.81 -0.78
C ILE A 581 -17.24 -15.34 -0.85
N VAL A 582 -16.64 -15.95 0.17
CA VAL A 582 -16.57 -17.42 0.30
C VAL A 582 -17.94 -17.96 0.69
N LYS A 583 -18.39 -19.00 -0.02
CA LYS A 583 -19.62 -19.73 0.30
C LYS A 583 -19.35 -20.64 1.50
N MET A 584 -19.86 -20.26 2.67
CA MET A 584 -19.89 -21.09 3.88
C MET A 584 -21.09 -20.66 4.74
N LYS A 585 -21.62 -21.57 5.54
CA LYS A 585 -22.69 -21.25 6.49
C LYS A 585 -22.15 -20.24 7.51
N ASN A 586 -22.96 -19.24 7.86
CA ASN A 586 -22.61 -18.18 8.82
C ASN A 586 -21.40 -17.29 8.41
N ASN A 587 -21.15 -17.07 7.12
CA ASN A 587 -19.95 -16.36 6.64
C ASN A 587 -19.81 -14.88 7.04
N LEU A 588 -20.83 -14.26 7.66
CA LEU A 588 -20.83 -12.87 8.14
C LEU A 588 -21.21 -12.75 9.63
N ILE A 589 -21.05 -13.79 10.45
CA ILE A 589 -21.24 -13.64 11.91
C ILE A 589 -20.15 -12.77 12.55
N ARG A 590 -20.39 -12.27 13.77
CA ARG A 590 -19.45 -11.40 14.49
C ARG A 590 -18.09 -12.12 14.64
N GLY A 591 -17.01 -11.41 14.32
CA GLY A 591 -15.63 -11.96 14.30
C GLY A 591 -15.11 -12.36 12.92
N ILE A 592 -15.96 -12.37 11.87
CA ILE A 592 -15.53 -12.58 10.47
C ILE A 592 -15.47 -11.25 9.71
N ARG A 593 -14.37 -11.02 9.00
CA ARG A 593 -14.13 -9.84 8.15
C ARG A 593 -13.54 -10.25 6.80
N GLN A 594 -13.71 -9.41 5.78
CA GLN A 594 -12.90 -9.52 4.58
C GLN A 594 -11.49 -9.00 4.88
N ALA A 595 -10.46 -9.55 4.24
CA ALA A 595 -9.08 -9.10 4.43
C ALA A 595 -8.90 -7.62 4.03
N SER A 596 -9.63 -7.15 3.01
CA SER A 596 -9.70 -5.74 2.63
C SER A 596 -10.24 -4.84 3.74
N ASP A 597 -11.26 -5.28 4.47
CA ASP A 597 -11.79 -4.54 5.64
C ASP A 597 -10.72 -4.41 6.72
N PHE A 598 -10.10 -5.53 7.09
CA PHE A 598 -9.06 -5.57 8.12
C PHE A 598 -7.84 -4.71 7.77
N LEU A 599 -7.23 -4.92 6.59
CA LEU A 599 -6.02 -4.20 6.19
C LEU A 599 -6.29 -2.70 6.02
N MET A 600 -7.40 -2.31 5.39
CA MET A 600 -7.73 -0.89 5.26
C MET A 600 -8.05 -0.24 6.61
N ALA A 601 -8.78 -0.92 7.50
CA ALA A 601 -9.03 -0.41 8.85
C ALA A 601 -7.72 -0.20 9.60
N LEU A 602 -6.81 -1.18 9.57
CA LEU A 602 -5.52 -1.11 10.24
C LEU A 602 -4.65 0.01 9.67
N GLN A 603 -4.48 0.05 8.34
CA GLN A 603 -3.50 0.87 7.64
C GLN A 603 -3.97 2.28 7.30
N LEU A 604 -5.28 2.55 7.13
CA LEU A 604 -5.78 3.90 6.79
C LEU A 604 -6.29 4.67 8.01
N THR A 605 -6.69 3.99 9.08
CA THR A 605 -7.09 4.65 10.34
C THR A 605 -5.93 4.73 11.34
N GLY A 606 -4.83 4.01 11.06
CA GLY A 606 -3.67 3.90 11.93
C GLY A 606 -3.98 3.19 13.23
N ALA A 607 -4.89 2.21 13.26
CA ALA A 607 -5.33 1.55 14.50
C ALA A 607 -4.17 1.00 15.36
N PHE A 608 -3.05 0.64 14.72
CA PHE A 608 -1.82 0.21 15.38
C PHE A 608 -1.06 1.33 16.09
N LYS A 609 -1.27 2.61 15.73
CA LYS A 609 -0.58 3.74 16.34
C LYS A 609 -0.99 3.89 17.80
N LYS A 610 -0.03 4.27 18.64
CA LYS A 610 -0.29 4.49 20.08
C LYS A 610 -1.15 5.73 20.32
N ASP A 611 -0.94 6.78 19.52
CA ASP A 611 -1.58 8.09 19.66
C ASP A 611 -2.99 8.19 19.04
N THR A 612 -3.53 7.14 18.41
CA THR A 612 -4.87 7.19 17.78
C THR A 612 -6.01 6.67 18.65
N LEU A 613 -7.21 7.17 18.40
CA LEU A 613 -8.47 6.68 18.96
C LEU A 613 -9.25 5.72 18.04
N SER A 614 -8.68 5.38 16.88
CA SER A 614 -9.29 4.43 15.93
C SER A 614 -9.53 3.05 16.55
N ASN A 615 -10.67 2.44 16.23
CA ASN A 615 -11.10 1.16 16.82
C ASN A 615 -11.03 0.01 15.80
N LEU A 616 -10.28 -1.03 16.14
CA LEU A 616 -10.20 -2.29 15.39
C LEU A 616 -10.02 -3.42 16.39
N GLN A 617 -11.05 -4.22 16.62
CA GLN A 617 -10.98 -5.35 17.54
C GLN A 617 -10.66 -6.66 16.81
N VAL A 618 -9.62 -7.35 17.29
CA VAL A 618 -9.26 -8.74 16.96
C VAL A 618 -9.07 -9.55 18.24
N ARG A 619 -9.32 -10.86 18.13
CA ARG A 619 -9.18 -11.89 19.17
C ARG A 619 -8.45 -13.12 18.66
N LEU A 620 -7.77 -13.85 19.54
CA LEU A 620 -7.08 -15.10 19.22
C LEU A 620 -7.84 -16.33 19.76
N PRO A 621 -7.71 -17.53 19.16
CA PRO A 621 -6.98 -17.84 17.92
C PRO A 621 -7.59 -17.16 16.69
N ALA A 622 -6.78 -16.90 15.67
CA ALA A 622 -7.22 -16.28 14.42
C ALA A 622 -6.98 -17.18 13.19
N ILE A 623 -7.91 -17.14 12.24
CA ILE A 623 -7.79 -17.84 10.96
C ILE A 623 -7.83 -16.83 9.81
N VAL A 624 -6.95 -17.00 8.82
CA VAL A 624 -7.02 -16.31 7.55
C VAL A 624 -7.33 -17.32 6.46
N ILE A 625 -8.40 -17.12 5.68
CA ILE A 625 -8.77 -18.00 4.57
C ILE A 625 -8.16 -17.45 3.27
N GLY A 626 -7.14 -18.11 2.72
CA GLY A 626 -6.51 -17.68 1.47
C GLY A 626 -5.08 -18.18 1.29
N GLY A 627 -4.55 -18.11 0.06
CA GLY A 627 -3.17 -18.52 -0.25
C GLY A 627 -2.38 -17.49 -1.07
N GLY A 628 -2.92 -16.27 -1.24
CA GLY A 628 -2.24 -15.16 -1.89
C GLY A 628 -1.49 -14.27 -0.90
N LEU A 629 -0.77 -13.26 -1.41
CA LEU A 629 -0.06 -12.29 -0.57
C LEU A 629 -0.98 -11.56 0.41
N THR A 630 -2.20 -11.20 0.02
CA THR A 630 -3.19 -10.61 0.93
C THR A 630 -3.46 -11.48 2.16
N GLY A 631 -3.41 -12.81 2.01
CA GLY A 631 -3.57 -13.74 3.12
C GLY A 631 -2.34 -13.75 4.04
N ILE A 632 -1.15 -13.75 3.47
CA ILE A 632 0.13 -13.65 4.19
C ILE A 632 0.21 -12.33 4.97
N ASP A 633 -0.07 -11.22 4.30
CA ASP A 633 -0.11 -9.87 4.88
C ASP A 633 -1.17 -9.82 6.01
N SER A 634 -2.39 -10.33 5.80
CA SER A 634 -3.40 -10.35 6.87
C SER A 634 -2.97 -11.17 8.09
N ALA A 635 -2.34 -12.34 7.88
CA ALA A 635 -1.94 -13.22 8.98
C ALA A 635 -0.82 -12.60 9.83
N THR A 636 0.22 -12.09 9.18
CA THR A 636 1.38 -11.45 9.84
C THR A 636 0.97 -10.15 10.55
N GLU A 637 0.04 -9.38 9.97
CA GLU A 637 -0.47 -8.16 10.59
C GLU A 637 -1.39 -8.43 11.79
N ILE A 638 -2.23 -9.47 11.75
CA ILE A 638 -3.01 -9.90 12.95
C ILE A 638 -2.07 -10.28 14.09
N PHE A 639 -1.02 -11.05 13.78
CA PHE A 639 0.00 -11.43 14.76
C PHE A 639 0.64 -10.21 15.41
N ALA A 640 1.11 -9.25 14.61
CA ALA A 640 1.77 -8.04 15.11
C ALA A 640 0.82 -7.07 15.82
N TYR A 641 -0.44 -6.97 15.36
CA TYR A 641 -1.43 -6.07 15.92
C TYR A 641 -1.91 -6.51 17.30
N TYR A 642 -2.08 -7.81 17.54
CA TYR A 642 -2.70 -8.30 18.77
C TYR A 642 -1.97 -7.83 20.04
N PRO A 643 -0.62 -7.97 20.19
CA PRO A 643 0.13 -7.42 21.32
C PRO A 643 -0.08 -5.92 21.52
N VAL A 644 -0.04 -5.14 20.43
CA VAL A 644 -0.22 -3.68 20.46
C VAL A 644 -1.61 -3.32 20.96
N GLN A 645 -2.64 -4.00 20.44
CA GLN A 645 -4.03 -3.78 20.80
C GLN A 645 -4.27 -4.01 22.30
N VAL A 646 -3.85 -5.17 22.83
CA VAL A 646 -4.12 -5.53 24.23
C VAL A 646 -3.33 -4.68 25.22
N GLU A 647 -2.11 -4.28 24.86
CA GLU A 647 -1.31 -3.34 25.67
C GLU A 647 -1.95 -1.95 25.70
N LYS A 648 -2.40 -1.43 24.54
CA LYS A 648 -3.11 -0.16 24.42
C LYS A 648 -4.44 -0.16 25.18
N MET A 649 -5.19 -1.27 25.14
CA MET A 649 -6.43 -1.41 25.90
C MET A 649 -6.19 -1.47 27.41
N LEU A 650 -5.15 -2.19 27.85
CA LEU A 650 -4.76 -2.22 29.27
C LEU A 650 -4.40 -0.82 29.77
N GLU A 651 -3.58 -0.08 29.02
CA GLU A 651 -3.19 1.27 29.38
C GLU A 651 -4.40 2.21 29.49
N LYS A 652 -5.28 2.22 28.47
CA LYS A 652 -6.50 3.02 28.53
C LYS A 652 -7.40 2.60 29.69
N PHE A 653 -7.58 1.31 29.94
CA PHE A 653 -8.40 0.82 31.05
C PHE A 653 -7.87 1.27 32.41
N GLU A 654 -6.55 1.24 32.62
CA GLU A 654 -5.93 1.74 33.85
C GLU A 654 -6.17 3.25 34.02
N GLN A 655 -6.03 4.04 32.94
CA GLN A 655 -6.31 5.48 32.96
C GLN A 655 -7.77 5.79 33.29
N ILE A 656 -8.71 5.08 32.66
CA ILE A 656 -10.15 5.28 32.89
C ILE A 656 -10.56 4.82 34.29
N THR A 657 -10.02 3.69 34.75
CA THR A 657 -10.30 3.19 36.11
C THR A 657 -9.76 4.14 37.17
N ALA A 658 -8.61 4.78 36.92
CA ALA A 658 -8.07 5.81 37.83
C ALA A 658 -8.96 7.06 37.90
N GLU A 659 -9.64 7.42 36.82
CA GLU A 659 -10.52 8.60 36.72
C GLU A 659 -11.95 8.34 37.25
N PHE A 660 -12.58 7.25 36.84
CA PHE A 660 -14.00 6.97 37.11
C PHE A 660 -14.21 5.92 38.22
N GLY A 661 -13.17 5.19 38.62
CA GLY A 661 -13.27 4.06 39.54
C GLY A 661 -13.63 2.75 38.83
N GLU A 662 -13.22 1.64 39.44
CA GLU A 662 -13.31 0.31 38.84
C GLU A 662 -14.75 -0.19 38.70
N GLU A 663 -15.58 0.00 39.74
CA GLU A 663 -16.99 -0.42 39.72
C GLU A 663 -17.79 0.28 38.63
N GLU A 664 -17.64 1.61 38.50
CA GLU A 664 -18.30 2.39 37.44
C GLU A 664 -17.81 1.96 36.05
N THR A 665 -16.52 1.71 35.91
CA THR A 665 -15.93 1.31 34.63
C THR A 665 -16.48 -0.04 34.16
N TRP A 666 -16.50 -1.05 35.03
CA TRP A 666 -17.06 -2.37 34.69
C TRP A 666 -18.56 -2.34 34.43
N ALA A 667 -19.32 -1.46 35.09
CA ALA A 667 -20.76 -1.34 34.89
C ALA A 667 -21.17 -0.88 33.47
N ARG A 668 -20.22 -0.37 32.66
CA ARG A 668 -20.46 0.05 31.27
C ARG A 668 -20.48 -1.11 30.27
N PHE A 669 -19.94 -2.26 30.66
CA PHE A 669 -19.79 -3.43 29.80
C PHE A 669 -20.85 -4.48 30.12
N ASP A 670 -21.37 -5.14 29.08
CA ASP A 670 -22.25 -6.30 29.26
C ASP A 670 -21.44 -7.58 29.57
N GLU A 671 -22.13 -8.70 29.84
CA GLU A 671 -21.48 -9.96 30.23
C GLU A 671 -20.45 -10.46 29.21
N GLU A 672 -20.75 -10.36 27.91
CA GLU A 672 -19.85 -10.76 26.83
C GLU A 672 -18.61 -9.87 26.83
N GLU A 673 -18.82 -8.56 26.85
CA GLU A 673 -17.77 -7.56 26.82
C GLU A 673 -16.86 -7.64 28.05
N VAL A 674 -17.41 -7.92 29.24
CA VAL A 674 -16.61 -8.14 30.46
C VAL A 674 -15.66 -9.32 30.27
N ARG A 675 -16.15 -10.46 29.77
CA ARG A 675 -15.32 -11.67 29.55
C ARG A 675 -14.18 -11.38 28.56
N VAL A 676 -14.50 -10.72 27.45
CA VAL A 676 -13.49 -10.37 26.42
C VAL A 676 -12.51 -9.32 26.93
N MET A 677 -12.98 -8.32 27.66
CA MET A 677 -12.10 -7.29 28.23
C MET A 677 -11.16 -7.90 29.29
N GLN A 678 -11.62 -8.84 30.11
CA GLN A 678 -10.77 -9.57 31.05
C GLN A 678 -9.66 -10.36 30.34
N GLU A 679 -10.00 -11.08 29.26
CA GLU A 679 -9.03 -11.75 28.37
C GLU A 679 -7.98 -10.74 27.86
N PHE A 680 -8.42 -9.59 27.35
CA PHE A 680 -7.53 -8.54 26.88
C PHE A 680 -6.63 -7.95 27.96
N LEU A 681 -7.15 -7.68 29.15
CA LEU A 681 -6.36 -7.17 30.27
C LEU A 681 -5.32 -8.19 30.75
N GLU A 682 -5.68 -9.48 30.78
CA GLU A 682 -4.75 -10.57 31.10
C GLU A 682 -3.62 -10.63 30.07
N HIS A 683 -3.96 -10.63 28.79
CA HIS A 683 -2.99 -10.70 27.71
C HIS A 683 -2.10 -9.44 27.69
N GLY A 684 -2.67 -8.25 27.90
CA GLY A 684 -1.91 -6.99 28.02
C GLY A 684 -0.90 -7.02 29.16
N ARG A 685 -1.24 -7.62 30.31
CA ARG A 685 -0.30 -7.80 31.42
C ARG A 685 0.82 -8.77 31.07
N ALA A 686 0.52 -9.84 30.35
CA ALA A 686 1.51 -10.80 29.86
C ALA A 686 2.48 -10.16 28.84
N ILE A 687 1.97 -9.33 27.92
CA ILE A 687 2.79 -8.56 26.98
C ILE A 687 3.75 -7.63 27.74
N ARG A 688 3.24 -6.83 28.69
CA ARG A 688 4.08 -5.95 29.53
C ARG A 688 5.11 -6.74 30.34
N ALA A 689 4.77 -7.93 30.83
CA ALA A 689 5.69 -8.79 31.56
C ALA A 689 6.82 -9.32 30.66
N GLU A 690 6.50 -9.69 29.42
CA GLU A 690 7.50 -10.11 28.42
C GLU A 690 8.42 -8.96 28.04
N ARG A 691 7.88 -7.75 27.83
CA ARG A 691 8.70 -6.54 27.59
C ARG A 691 9.69 -6.31 28.73
N ARG A 692 9.23 -6.30 30.00
CA ARG A 692 10.12 -6.15 31.16
C ARG A 692 11.20 -7.23 31.22
N ARG A 693 10.84 -8.49 30.97
CA ARG A 693 11.78 -9.61 30.96
C ARG A 693 12.82 -9.47 29.85
N ALA A 694 12.41 -9.00 28.67
CA ALA A 694 13.29 -8.76 27.53
C ALA A 694 14.26 -7.61 27.82
N ASP A 695 13.76 -6.50 28.38
CA ASP A 695 14.58 -5.37 28.83
C ASP A 695 15.61 -5.79 29.90
N GLU A 696 15.19 -6.55 30.91
CA GLU A 696 16.08 -7.09 31.96
C GLU A 696 17.18 -8.02 31.40
N ALA A 697 16.88 -8.71 30.29
CA ALA A 697 17.81 -9.60 29.59
C ALA A 697 18.59 -8.90 28.45
N ASN A 698 18.32 -7.61 28.19
CA ASN A 698 18.86 -6.84 27.08
C ASN A 698 18.71 -7.55 25.71
N GLU A 699 17.48 -7.99 25.43
CA GLU A 699 17.09 -8.60 24.15
C GLU A 699 15.72 -8.09 23.68
N GLU A 700 15.38 -8.37 22.41
CA GLU A 700 14.05 -8.05 21.87
C GLU A 700 12.96 -8.94 22.49
N PRO A 701 11.75 -8.42 22.75
CA PRO A 701 10.65 -9.21 23.29
C PRO A 701 10.22 -10.32 22.32
N ASN A 702 9.87 -11.48 22.87
CA ASN A 702 9.44 -12.63 22.10
C ASN A 702 7.95 -12.94 22.36
N PHE A 703 7.09 -12.42 21.49
CA PHE A 703 5.65 -12.63 21.60
C PHE A 703 5.14 -13.93 20.97
N VAL A 704 5.97 -14.65 20.19
CA VAL A 704 5.54 -15.88 19.51
C VAL A 704 5.00 -16.94 20.49
N PRO A 705 5.68 -17.26 21.62
CA PRO A 705 5.17 -18.22 22.59
C PRO A 705 3.84 -17.78 23.22
N LEU A 706 3.67 -16.49 23.51
CA LEU A 706 2.43 -15.96 24.08
C LEU A 706 1.27 -16.09 23.09
N VAL A 707 1.46 -15.61 21.87
CA VAL A 707 0.44 -15.69 20.81
C VAL A 707 0.07 -17.15 20.51
N GLN A 708 1.04 -18.05 20.47
CA GLN A 708 0.79 -19.50 20.32
C GLN A 708 0.02 -20.09 21.50
N SER A 709 0.32 -19.67 22.73
CA SER A 709 -0.41 -20.12 23.93
C SER A 709 -1.89 -19.70 23.91
N TRP A 710 -2.20 -18.62 23.20
CA TRP A 710 -3.58 -18.14 22.94
C TRP A 710 -4.19 -18.73 21.66
N GLY A 711 -3.56 -19.75 21.09
CA GLY A 711 -4.04 -20.50 19.92
C GLY A 711 -3.46 -20.04 18.56
N GLY A 712 -2.70 -18.94 18.54
CA GLY A 712 -1.94 -18.49 17.37
C GLY A 712 -2.77 -17.96 16.20
N VAL A 713 -2.07 -17.75 15.07
CA VAL A 713 -2.66 -17.31 13.80
C VAL A 713 -2.36 -18.37 12.73
N SER A 714 -3.40 -18.80 12.01
CA SER A 714 -3.27 -19.81 10.96
C SER A 714 -3.81 -19.32 9.62
N LEU A 715 -3.00 -19.44 8.57
CA LEU A 715 -3.43 -19.26 7.19
C LEU A 715 -3.93 -20.60 6.65
N VAL A 716 -5.21 -20.69 6.29
CA VAL A 716 -5.87 -21.91 5.84
C VAL A 716 -6.20 -21.80 4.34
N TYR A 717 -5.75 -22.79 3.56
CA TYR A 717 -5.87 -22.78 2.11
C TYR A 717 -6.48 -24.09 1.57
N ARG A 718 -7.37 -23.94 0.58
CA ARG A 718 -8.10 -25.05 -0.05
C ARG A 718 -7.27 -25.97 -0.97
N LYS A 719 -5.98 -25.70 -1.14
CA LYS A 719 -5.06 -26.54 -1.91
C LYS A 719 -3.76 -26.69 -1.12
N ARG A 720 -2.78 -27.37 -1.69
CA ARG A 720 -1.43 -27.45 -1.13
C ARG A 720 -0.75 -26.09 -1.09
N MET A 721 0.21 -25.90 -0.18
CA MET A 721 1.01 -24.67 -0.10
C MET A 721 1.68 -24.35 -1.45
N GLN A 722 2.20 -25.34 -2.16
CA GLN A 722 2.87 -25.19 -3.48
C GLN A 722 1.91 -24.75 -4.59
N ASP A 723 0.60 -24.94 -4.39
CA ASP A 723 -0.45 -24.49 -5.30
C ASP A 723 -0.95 -23.07 -4.97
N SER A 724 -0.42 -22.46 -3.92
CA SER A 724 -0.78 -21.11 -3.51
C SER A 724 -0.08 -20.06 -4.39
N PRO A 725 -0.75 -18.96 -4.77
CA PRO A 725 -0.10 -17.86 -5.48
C PRO A 725 1.09 -17.26 -4.73
N ALA A 726 1.01 -17.19 -3.40
CA ALA A 726 2.10 -16.70 -2.56
C ALA A 726 3.35 -17.57 -2.71
N TYR A 727 3.23 -18.91 -2.58
CA TYR A 727 4.38 -19.79 -2.75
C TYR A 727 4.95 -19.73 -4.17
N ARG A 728 4.10 -19.75 -5.20
CA ARG A 728 4.58 -19.76 -6.60
C ARG A 728 5.37 -18.49 -6.91
N LEU A 729 4.78 -17.33 -6.63
CA LEU A 729 5.35 -16.05 -7.06
C LEU A 729 6.31 -15.43 -6.03
N ASN A 730 6.12 -15.70 -4.74
CA ASN A 730 6.74 -15.01 -3.61
C ASN A 730 6.97 -15.94 -2.40
N HIS A 731 7.50 -17.16 -2.61
CA HIS A 731 7.80 -18.10 -1.52
C HIS A 731 8.65 -17.51 -0.39
N GLU A 732 9.45 -16.49 -0.70
CA GLU A 732 10.23 -15.71 0.24
C GLU A 732 9.33 -15.09 1.33
N GLU A 733 8.16 -14.57 0.97
CA GLU A 733 7.19 -14.02 1.93
C GLU A 733 6.42 -15.10 2.69
N VAL A 734 6.27 -16.30 2.11
CA VAL A 734 5.76 -17.48 2.85
C VAL A 734 6.75 -17.89 3.93
N GLN A 735 8.04 -17.94 3.61
CA GLN A 735 9.10 -18.21 4.59
C GLN A 735 9.10 -17.16 5.71
N LYS A 736 8.97 -15.86 5.39
CA LYS A 736 8.89 -14.80 6.41
C LYS A 736 7.68 -14.92 7.33
N ALA A 737 6.53 -15.33 6.81
CA ALA A 737 5.35 -15.60 7.66
C ALA A 737 5.59 -16.78 8.61
N LEU A 738 6.23 -17.86 8.13
CA LEU A 738 6.58 -19.01 8.94
C LEU A 738 7.60 -18.65 10.04
N GLU A 739 8.57 -17.78 9.73
CA GLU A 739 9.51 -17.20 10.70
C GLU A 739 8.78 -16.38 11.78
N GLU A 740 7.63 -15.76 11.51
CA GLU A 740 6.83 -15.07 12.53
C GLU A 740 5.98 -16.00 13.40
N GLY A 741 6.02 -17.32 13.14
CA GLY A 741 5.22 -18.29 13.88
C GLY A 741 3.78 -18.43 13.37
N ILE A 742 3.49 -17.96 12.15
CA ILE A 742 2.21 -18.21 11.47
C ILE A 742 2.16 -19.67 11.02
N ASN A 743 1.06 -20.37 11.30
CA ASN A 743 0.83 -21.71 10.78
C ASN A 743 0.23 -21.64 9.37
N PHE A 744 0.59 -22.57 8.50
CA PHE A 744 -0.07 -22.77 7.21
C PHE A 744 -0.82 -24.11 7.23
N VAL A 745 -2.12 -24.11 6.96
CA VAL A 745 -2.93 -25.32 6.90
C VAL A 745 -3.41 -25.52 5.47
N GLU A 746 -3.02 -26.63 4.86
CA GLU A 746 -3.37 -26.91 3.46
C GLU A 746 -4.57 -27.85 3.30
N CYS A 747 -5.10 -27.92 2.07
CA CYS A 747 -6.15 -28.87 1.68
C CYS A 747 -7.44 -28.78 2.52
N MET A 748 -7.82 -27.58 2.95
CA MET A 748 -9.02 -27.35 3.76
C MET A 748 -10.02 -26.42 3.04
N ASN A 749 -11.22 -26.91 2.78
CA ASN A 749 -12.31 -26.13 2.18
C ASN A 749 -13.32 -25.68 3.25
N PRO A 750 -13.53 -24.37 3.48
CA PRO A 750 -14.40 -23.91 4.57
C PRO A 750 -15.88 -24.24 4.30
N THR A 751 -16.58 -24.75 5.31
CA THR A 751 -18.00 -25.15 5.19
C THR A 751 -18.93 -24.39 6.15
N GLU A 752 -18.51 -24.16 7.40
CA GLU A 752 -19.33 -23.49 8.41
C GLU A 752 -18.49 -22.66 9.39
N ALA A 753 -18.96 -21.46 9.71
CA ALA A 753 -18.52 -20.74 10.90
C ALA A 753 -19.45 -21.04 12.08
N VAL A 754 -18.87 -21.59 13.15
CA VAL A 754 -19.63 -22.04 14.32
C VAL A 754 -19.77 -20.86 15.30
N PRO A 755 -21.00 -20.47 15.67
CA PRO A 755 -21.21 -19.41 16.66
C PRO A 755 -20.99 -19.91 18.10
N ASP A 756 -20.55 -19.01 18.96
CA ASP A 756 -20.57 -19.15 20.43
C ASP A 756 -21.95 -18.82 21.01
N GLU A 757 -22.06 -18.81 22.34
CA GLU A 757 -23.29 -18.46 23.05
C GLU A 757 -23.78 -17.02 22.80
N PHE A 758 -22.91 -16.12 22.33
CA PHE A 758 -23.21 -14.72 22.02
C PHE A 758 -23.40 -14.46 20.51
N GLY A 759 -23.22 -15.48 19.66
CA GLY A 759 -23.32 -15.37 18.21
C GLY A 759 -22.06 -14.89 17.50
N ALA A 760 -20.92 -14.80 18.20
CA ALA A 760 -19.61 -14.56 17.60
C ALA A 760 -18.96 -15.88 17.17
N VAL A 761 -18.00 -15.83 16.25
CA VAL A 761 -17.30 -17.04 15.80
C VAL A 761 -16.49 -17.65 16.95
N LYS A 762 -16.66 -18.97 17.17
CA LYS A 762 -15.78 -19.77 18.04
C LYS A 762 -14.90 -20.77 17.31
N ALA A 763 -15.31 -21.19 16.12
CA ALA A 763 -14.57 -22.16 15.32
C ALA A 763 -14.99 -22.07 13.84
N LEU A 764 -14.15 -22.61 12.97
CA LEU A 764 -14.48 -22.90 11.58
C LEU A 764 -14.42 -24.41 11.35
N ILE A 765 -15.43 -24.92 10.66
CA ILE A 765 -15.45 -26.28 10.12
C ILE A 765 -14.98 -26.22 8.67
N PHE A 766 -14.07 -27.12 8.33
CA PHE A 766 -13.56 -27.32 6.99
C PHE A 766 -13.81 -28.76 6.56
N GLU A 767 -14.08 -28.95 5.28
CA GLU A 767 -13.98 -30.25 4.65
C GLU A 767 -12.55 -30.48 4.17
N ARG A 768 -11.98 -31.61 4.57
CA ARG A 768 -10.64 -32.03 4.12
C ARG A 768 -10.69 -32.43 2.66
N LEU A 769 -9.73 -31.97 1.89
CA LEU A 769 -9.54 -32.31 0.48
C LEU A 769 -8.36 -33.26 0.32
N ASN A 770 -8.48 -34.23 -0.59
CA ASN A 770 -7.38 -35.10 -1.01
C ASN A 770 -6.84 -34.65 -2.37
N TYR A 771 -5.51 -34.53 -2.49
CA TYR A 771 -4.87 -34.23 -3.77
C TYR A 771 -4.58 -35.52 -4.54
N VAL A 772 -5.23 -35.71 -5.69
CA VAL A 772 -5.03 -36.88 -6.54
C VAL A 772 -3.91 -36.59 -7.55
N THR A 773 -2.71 -37.09 -7.26
CA THR A 773 -1.50 -36.85 -8.08
C THR A 773 -1.67 -37.19 -9.55
N GLU A 774 -2.43 -38.25 -9.87
CA GLU A 774 -2.65 -38.73 -11.25
C GLU A 774 -3.47 -37.75 -12.10
N THR A 775 -4.44 -37.06 -11.49
CA THR A 775 -5.37 -36.17 -12.19
C THR A 775 -5.07 -34.69 -11.95
N GLY A 776 -4.25 -34.38 -10.93
CA GLY A 776 -3.99 -33.02 -10.47
C GLY A 776 -5.20 -32.33 -9.82
N LYS A 777 -6.23 -33.09 -9.47
CA LYS A 777 -7.48 -32.58 -8.88
C LYS A 777 -7.48 -32.70 -7.37
N PHE A 778 -8.28 -31.85 -6.75
CA PHE A 778 -8.60 -31.92 -5.33
C PHE A 778 -10.01 -32.50 -5.19
N GLU A 779 -10.13 -33.58 -4.44
CA GLU A 779 -11.39 -34.29 -4.22
C GLU A 779 -11.81 -34.17 -2.76
N GLU A 780 -13.10 -33.97 -2.52
CA GLU A 780 -13.70 -33.94 -1.18
C GLU A 780 -13.59 -35.31 -0.52
N THR A 781 -13.09 -35.34 0.72
CA THR A 781 -12.97 -36.61 1.48
C THR A 781 -14.23 -36.94 2.27
N GLY A 782 -15.12 -35.97 2.49
CA GLY A 782 -16.24 -36.06 3.42
C GLY A 782 -15.83 -35.92 4.91
N GLU A 783 -14.54 -35.83 5.22
CA GLU A 783 -14.07 -35.61 6.59
C GLU A 783 -14.15 -34.13 6.96
N MET A 784 -14.83 -33.83 8.08
CA MET A 784 -14.98 -32.49 8.61
C MET A 784 -14.00 -32.25 9.76
N VAL A 785 -13.22 -31.17 9.67
CA VAL A 785 -12.20 -30.78 10.64
C VAL A 785 -12.57 -29.42 11.24
N GLU A 786 -12.58 -29.33 12.56
CA GLU A 786 -12.88 -28.10 13.28
C GLU A 786 -11.59 -27.42 13.78
N PHE A 787 -11.43 -26.12 13.48
CA PHE A 787 -10.36 -25.29 13.99
C PHE A 787 -10.93 -24.14 14.85
N PRO A 788 -10.49 -23.97 16.11
CA PRO A 788 -10.89 -22.83 16.93
C PRO A 788 -10.51 -21.50 16.27
N ALA A 789 -11.42 -20.53 16.31
CA ALA A 789 -11.19 -19.19 15.79
C ALA A 789 -12.09 -18.18 16.54
N ARG A 790 -11.55 -17.04 16.90
CA ARG A 790 -12.28 -15.86 17.43
C ARG A 790 -12.24 -14.68 16.45
N THR A 791 -11.27 -14.69 15.53
CA THR A 791 -11.18 -13.79 14.38
C THR A 791 -10.99 -14.59 13.11
N VAL A 792 -11.71 -14.24 12.05
CA VAL A 792 -11.53 -14.81 10.72
C VAL A 792 -11.40 -13.70 9.68
N CYS A 793 -10.31 -13.71 8.90
CA CYS A 793 -10.12 -12.81 7.76
C CYS A 793 -10.20 -13.59 6.44
N VAL A 794 -11.09 -13.17 5.53
CA VAL A 794 -11.27 -13.83 4.23
C VAL A 794 -10.45 -13.11 3.14
N ALA A 795 -9.43 -13.79 2.61
CA ALA A 795 -8.51 -13.30 1.58
C ALA A 795 -8.62 -14.13 0.28
N ALA A 796 -9.83 -14.24 -0.26
CA ALA A 796 -10.15 -15.09 -1.43
C ALA A 796 -9.93 -14.41 -2.80
N GLY A 797 -9.28 -13.23 -2.83
CA GLY A 797 -9.03 -12.44 -4.05
C GLY A 797 -10.12 -11.42 -4.36
N THR A 798 -9.84 -10.52 -5.29
CA THR A 798 -10.68 -9.39 -5.69
C THR A 798 -10.92 -9.36 -7.20
N SER A 799 -12.04 -8.80 -7.66
CA SER A 799 -12.27 -8.49 -9.07
C SER A 799 -11.77 -7.08 -9.41
N PRO A 800 -11.50 -6.74 -10.68
CA PRO A 800 -11.22 -5.35 -11.09
C PRO A 800 -12.34 -4.38 -10.72
N ASN A 801 -11.99 -3.10 -10.52
CA ASN A 801 -12.96 -2.05 -10.24
C ASN A 801 -13.58 -1.50 -11.54
N VAL A 802 -14.75 -2.02 -11.92
CA VAL A 802 -15.54 -1.57 -13.08
C VAL A 802 -16.80 -0.81 -12.65
N ILE A 803 -16.77 -0.15 -11.49
CA ILE A 803 -17.97 0.37 -10.82
C ILE A 803 -18.73 1.42 -11.65
N TYR A 804 -18.02 2.22 -12.45
CA TYR A 804 -18.65 3.27 -13.26
C TYR A 804 -19.69 2.68 -14.22
N GLU A 805 -19.40 1.55 -14.87
CA GLU A 805 -20.35 0.86 -15.76
C GLU A 805 -21.53 0.26 -15.00
N LYS A 806 -21.33 -0.16 -13.74
CA LYS A 806 -22.43 -0.66 -12.90
C LYS A 806 -23.39 0.45 -12.48
N GLU A 807 -22.87 1.64 -12.21
CA GLU A 807 -23.68 2.81 -11.82
C GLU A 807 -24.31 3.52 -13.02
N LYS A 808 -23.62 3.55 -14.16
CA LYS A 808 -24.09 4.14 -15.41
C LYS A 808 -24.03 3.12 -16.57
N PRO A 809 -24.95 2.13 -16.61
CA PRO A 809 -24.94 1.09 -17.63
C PRO A 809 -24.99 1.65 -19.05
N GLY A 810 -24.19 1.07 -19.94
CA GLY A 810 -24.06 1.47 -21.35
C GLY A 810 -22.91 2.44 -21.64
N THR A 811 -22.10 2.79 -20.65
CA THR A 811 -20.93 3.67 -20.83
C THR A 811 -19.76 2.90 -21.45
N PHE A 812 -19.48 1.71 -20.93
CA PHE A 812 -18.38 0.84 -21.32
C PHE A 812 -18.87 -0.58 -21.60
N LYS A 813 -18.37 -1.20 -22.65
CA LYS A 813 -18.48 -2.65 -22.83
C LYS A 813 -17.54 -3.35 -21.86
N LEU A 814 -18.06 -4.38 -21.22
CA LEU A 814 -17.26 -5.31 -20.42
C LEU A 814 -17.00 -6.58 -21.24
N ASP A 815 -15.98 -7.32 -20.86
CA ASP A 815 -15.70 -8.63 -21.44
C ASP A 815 -16.86 -9.63 -21.26
N GLU A 816 -16.77 -10.79 -21.93
CA GLU A 816 -17.80 -11.84 -21.89
C GLU A 816 -18.15 -12.32 -20.46
N TRP A 817 -17.20 -12.18 -19.52
CA TRP A 817 -17.35 -12.55 -18.11
C TRP A 817 -17.82 -11.39 -17.22
N ARG A 818 -17.98 -10.18 -17.78
CA ARG A 818 -18.31 -8.93 -17.08
C ARG A 818 -17.35 -8.59 -15.93
N GLN A 819 -16.08 -8.94 -16.08
CA GLN A 819 -15.02 -8.76 -15.09
C GLN A 819 -14.10 -7.58 -15.42
N PHE A 820 -13.72 -7.41 -16.69
CA PHE A 820 -12.81 -6.37 -17.17
C PHE A 820 -13.50 -5.46 -18.18
N PHE A 821 -12.97 -4.26 -18.41
CA PHE A 821 -13.32 -3.47 -19.59
C PHE A 821 -12.90 -4.23 -20.85
N GLU A 822 -13.75 -4.22 -21.89
CA GLU A 822 -13.41 -4.82 -23.17
C GLU A 822 -12.26 -4.03 -23.82
N PRO A 823 -11.11 -4.66 -24.14
CA PRO A 823 -9.94 -3.92 -24.61
C PRO A 823 -10.10 -3.42 -26.06
N HIS A 824 -9.77 -2.15 -26.29
CA HIS A 824 -9.85 -1.47 -27.59
C HIS A 824 -8.57 -0.68 -27.92
N GLU A 825 -8.35 -0.46 -29.20
CA GLU A 825 -7.37 0.49 -29.75
C GLU A 825 -8.09 1.66 -30.42
N VAL A 826 -7.42 2.81 -30.53
CA VAL A 826 -7.94 3.98 -31.25
C VAL A 826 -7.22 4.10 -32.58
N VAL A 827 -7.96 4.04 -33.68
CA VAL A 827 -7.42 4.05 -35.05
C VAL A 827 -8.06 5.13 -35.91
N LYS A 828 -7.32 5.65 -36.90
CA LYS A 828 -7.86 6.62 -37.87
C LYS A 828 -8.63 5.90 -38.97
N ASN A 829 -9.82 6.40 -39.29
CA ASN A 829 -10.58 6.02 -40.46
C ASN A 829 -10.05 6.67 -41.74
N GLY A 830 -10.60 6.25 -42.90
CA GLY A 830 -10.27 6.84 -44.21
C GLY A 830 -10.61 8.34 -44.35
N ASP A 831 -11.42 8.91 -43.44
CA ASP A 831 -11.72 10.34 -43.33
C ASP A 831 -10.79 11.09 -42.36
N GLY A 832 -9.80 10.40 -41.77
CA GLY A 832 -8.84 10.95 -40.82
C GLY A 832 -9.33 11.05 -39.37
N LYS A 833 -10.57 10.68 -39.07
CA LYS A 833 -11.11 10.73 -37.69
C LYS A 833 -10.76 9.48 -36.90
N PHE A 834 -10.52 9.66 -35.61
CA PHE A 834 -10.25 8.56 -34.68
C PHE A 834 -11.54 7.85 -34.24
N HIS A 835 -11.47 6.54 -34.04
CA HIS A 835 -12.53 5.72 -33.45
C HIS A 835 -11.93 4.49 -32.73
N THR A 836 -12.70 3.86 -31.86
CA THR A 836 -12.29 2.66 -31.13
C THR A 836 -12.57 1.38 -31.93
N VAL A 837 -11.63 0.44 -31.94
CA VAL A 837 -11.78 -0.92 -32.47
C VAL A 837 -11.35 -1.94 -31.43
N GLU A 838 -12.05 -3.07 -31.34
CA GLU A 838 -11.68 -4.16 -30.42
C GLU A 838 -10.25 -4.64 -30.70
N SER A 839 -9.44 -4.80 -29.65
CA SER A 839 -8.08 -5.32 -29.76
C SER A 839 -7.73 -6.07 -28.51
N LYS A 840 -7.17 -7.28 -28.61
CA LYS A 840 -6.85 -8.11 -27.45
C LYS A 840 -5.91 -7.46 -26.41
N ASN A 841 -5.06 -6.52 -26.84
CA ASN A 841 -4.06 -5.86 -25.99
C ASN A 841 -4.23 -4.33 -25.97
N GLY A 842 -5.43 -3.84 -26.30
CA GLY A 842 -5.72 -2.43 -26.37
C GLY A 842 -5.82 -1.75 -24.99
N PHE A 843 -5.31 -0.52 -24.89
CA PHE A 843 -5.35 0.29 -23.66
C PHE A 843 -6.60 1.16 -23.54
N PHE A 844 -7.47 1.19 -24.54
CA PHE A 844 -8.70 1.98 -24.53
C PHE A 844 -9.91 1.13 -24.17
N THR A 845 -10.88 1.75 -23.52
CA THR A 845 -12.22 1.18 -23.34
C THR A 845 -13.02 1.32 -24.65
N SER A 846 -14.25 0.83 -24.67
CA SER A 846 -15.18 1.05 -25.80
C SER A 846 -15.71 2.50 -25.91
N TYR A 847 -15.32 3.42 -25.01
CA TYR A 847 -15.83 4.78 -25.02
C TYR A 847 -15.31 5.55 -26.24
N SER A 848 -16.23 6.00 -27.08
CA SER A 848 -15.96 6.87 -28.24
C SER A 848 -17.11 7.85 -28.42
N THR A 849 -16.91 9.10 -28.01
CA THR A 849 -17.94 10.15 -28.11
C THR A 849 -17.25 11.48 -28.39
N ASP A 850 -17.70 12.19 -29.43
CA ASP A 850 -17.18 13.51 -29.85
C ASP A 850 -15.65 13.57 -30.01
N GLY A 851 -15.04 12.47 -30.47
CA GLY A 851 -13.58 12.35 -30.63
C GLY A 851 -12.82 12.27 -29.30
N LYS A 852 -13.50 12.04 -28.18
CA LYS A 852 -12.93 11.75 -26.87
C LYS A 852 -12.87 10.24 -26.64
N PHE A 853 -11.82 9.81 -25.95
CA PHE A 853 -11.51 8.42 -25.68
C PHE A 853 -11.12 8.27 -24.20
N ILE A 854 -11.26 7.06 -23.67
CA ILE A 854 -10.91 6.75 -22.28
C ILE A 854 -10.03 5.51 -22.26
N SER A 855 -8.85 5.62 -21.63
CA SER A 855 -7.92 4.51 -21.44
C SER A 855 -7.97 3.94 -20.02
N TYR A 856 -7.41 2.75 -19.82
CA TYR A 856 -7.42 2.06 -18.53
C TYR A 856 -6.15 1.23 -18.27
N TYR A 857 -5.79 1.08 -17.00
CA TYR A 857 -4.46 0.63 -16.56
C TYR A 857 -4.49 -0.20 -15.27
N GLY A 858 -3.36 -0.84 -14.94
CA GLY A 858 -3.18 -1.57 -13.69
C GLY A 858 -4.04 -2.83 -13.61
N ASP A 859 -4.60 -3.10 -12.43
CA ASP A 859 -5.50 -4.24 -12.20
C ASP A 859 -6.81 -4.17 -13.01
N ASN A 860 -7.14 -3.01 -13.58
CA ASN A 860 -8.24 -2.92 -14.54
C ASN A 860 -7.90 -3.54 -15.89
N HIS A 861 -6.62 -3.77 -16.21
CA HIS A 861 -6.18 -4.34 -17.47
C HIS A 861 -5.80 -5.83 -17.32
N PRO A 862 -6.43 -6.76 -18.06
CA PRO A 862 -6.31 -8.21 -17.81
C PRO A 862 -4.87 -8.74 -17.94
N ARG A 863 -4.06 -8.18 -18.85
CA ARG A 863 -2.63 -8.52 -18.98
C ARG A 863 -1.76 -8.09 -17.79
N TYR A 864 -2.11 -6.99 -17.13
CA TYR A 864 -1.26 -6.32 -16.15
C TYR A 864 -1.77 -6.48 -14.71
N ALA A 865 -2.86 -7.20 -14.49
CA ALA A 865 -3.43 -7.40 -13.18
C ALA A 865 -2.57 -8.31 -12.28
N GLY A 866 -2.45 -7.92 -11.01
CA GLY A 866 -2.03 -8.81 -9.93
C GLY A 866 -0.77 -8.42 -9.15
N ASN A 867 0.14 -7.60 -9.69
CA ASN A 867 1.29 -7.10 -8.91
C ASN A 867 1.68 -5.67 -9.28
N VAL A 868 2.45 -5.03 -8.38
CA VAL A 868 2.83 -3.61 -8.47
C VAL A 868 3.59 -3.29 -9.75
N VAL A 869 4.62 -4.07 -10.07
CA VAL A 869 5.46 -3.83 -11.26
C VAL A 869 4.69 -4.02 -12.57
N LYS A 870 3.74 -4.94 -12.65
CA LYS A 870 2.85 -5.08 -13.82
C LYS A 870 1.90 -3.90 -13.95
N ALA A 871 1.38 -3.39 -12.84
CA ALA A 871 0.56 -2.19 -12.86
C ALA A 871 1.36 -0.97 -13.36
N MET A 872 2.60 -0.78 -12.92
CA MET A 872 3.50 0.26 -13.43
C MET A 872 3.84 0.04 -14.91
N ALA A 873 4.07 -1.21 -15.33
CA ALA A 873 4.33 -1.56 -16.73
C ALA A 873 3.15 -1.23 -17.65
N SER A 874 1.90 -1.35 -17.17
CA SER A 874 0.75 -0.93 -17.95
C SER A 874 0.80 0.57 -18.30
N ALA A 875 1.28 1.40 -17.38
CA ALA A 875 1.46 2.83 -17.61
C ALA A 875 2.60 3.09 -18.61
N LYS A 876 3.76 2.44 -18.43
CA LYS A 876 4.90 2.51 -19.37
C LYS A 876 4.50 2.13 -20.80
N HIS A 877 3.70 1.09 -20.97
CA HIS A 877 3.30 0.61 -22.30
C HIS A 877 2.13 1.40 -22.89
N GLY A 878 1.23 1.91 -22.07
CA GLY A 878 0.00 2.54 -22.53
C GLY A 878 0.05 4.07 -22.66
N TYR A 879 1.02 4.78 -22.07
CA TYR A 879 1.09 6.24 -22.20
C TYR A 879 1.35 6.68 -23.64
N GLU A 880 2.19 5.95 -24.39
CA GLU A 880 2.50 6.26 -25.80
C GLU A 880 1.23 6.25 -26.66
N LYS A 881 0.29 5.36 -26.34
CA LYS A 881 -1.01 5.27 -27.03
C LYS A 881 -1.91 6.47 -26.78
N VAL A 882 -1.80 7.11 -25.61
CA VAL A 882 -2.45 8.40 -25.34
C VAL A 882 -1.75 9.54 -26.07
N VAL A 883 -0.43 9.53 -26.16
CA VAL A 883 0.31 10.56 -26.92
C VAL A 883 -0.01 10.49 -28.41
N GLU A 884 -0.12 9.28 -28.97
CA GLU A 884 -0.42 9.02 -30.38
C GLU A 884 -1.74 9.66 -30.85
N ILE A 885 -2.80 9.66 -30.01
CA ILE A 885 -4.10 10.26 -30.38
C ILE A 885 -4.05 11.79 -30.47
N PHE A 886 -3.07 12.44 -29.83
CA PHE A 886 -2.86 13.90 -29.89
C PHE A 886 -1.73 14.32 -30.82
N ALA A 887 -1.12 13.39 -31.58
CA ALA A 887 0.10 13.66 -32.34
C ALA A 887 -0.02 14.86 -33.30
N ASP A 888 -1.14 15.00 -34.01
CA ASP A 888 -1.38 16.11 -34.95
C ASP A 888 -1.47 17.46 -34.22
N GLU A 889 -2.17 17.51 -33.09
CA GLU A 889 -2.31 18.73 -32.27
C GLU A 889 -0.96 19.11 -31.65
N LEU A 890 -0.23 18.12 -31.13
CA LEU A 890 1.10 18.29 -30.56
C LEU A 890 2.13 18.73 -31.61
N ALA A 891 2.01 18.34 -32.88
CA ALA A 891 2.89 18.83 -33.94
C ALA A 891 2.75 20.34 -34.17
N THR A 892 1.56 20.91 -33.91
CA THR A 892 1.29 22.35 -34.04
C THR A 892 1.47 23.14 -32.73
N ARG A 893 2.00 22.50 -31.66
CA ARG A 893 2.09 23.03 -30.29
C ARG A 893 2.80 24.38 -30.15
N GLY A 894 3.65 24.78 -31.10
CA GLY A 894 4.33 26.08 -31.10
C GLY A 894 3.47 27.27 -31.56
N SER A 895 2.24 27.02 -32.00
CA SER A 895 1.33 28.07 -32.50
C SER A 895 0.81 29.01 -31.41
N LEU A 896 0.52 28.50 -30.20
CA LEU A 896 0.26 29.33 -29.03
C LEU A 896 1.57 29.70 -28.29
N PRO A 897 1.66 30.87 -27.65
CA PRO A 897 2.75 31.16 -26.70
C PRO A 897 2.69 30.25 -25.46
N GLN A 898 3.85 29.94 -24.85
CA GLN A 898 3.91 29.12 -23.63
C GLN A 898 3.09 29.71 -22.48
N THR A 899 3.09 31.04 -22.33
CA THR A 899 2.32 31.74 -21.29
C THR A 899 0.81 31.55 -21.45
N GLU A 900 0.30 31.46 -22.68
CA GLU A 900 -1.12 31.21 -22.92
C GLU A 900 -1.48 29.75 -22.68
N ARG A 901 -0.59 28.81 -23.06
CA ARG A 901 -0.76 27.41 -22.66
C ARG A 901 -0.80 27.28 -21.15
N ASP A 902 0.17 27.85 -20.46
CA ASP A 902 0.29 27.81 -19.00
C ASP A 902 -1.01 28.24 -18.28
N LYS A 903 -1.68 29.29 -18.78
CA LYS A 903 -2.98 29.74 -18.26
C LYS A 903 -4.09 28.69 -18.36
N ILE A 904 -4.06 27.80 -19.34
CA ILE A 904 -5.05 26.72 -19.47
C ILE A 904 -5.04 25.85 -18.22
N PHE A 905 -3.86 25.38 -17.80
CA PHE A 905 -3.73 24.57 -16.60
C PHE A 905 -3.97 25.39 -15.33
N ASP A 906 -3.47 26.63 -15.26
CA ASP A 906 -3.67 27.48 -14.08
C ASP A 906 -5.17 27.76 -13.84
N ASN A 907 -5.96 27.93 -14.91
CA ASN A 907 -7.42 28.10 -14.83
C ASN A 907 -8.13 26.80 -14.46
N LEU A 908 -7.70 25.66 -15.02
CA LEU A 908 -8.21 24.34 -14.64
C LEU A 908 -7.97 24.09 -13.15
N GLU A 909 -6.75 24.26 -12.67
CA GLU A 909 -6.38 24.13 -11.26
C GLU A 909 -7.27 25.01 -10.37
N LYS A 910 -7.39 26.30 -10.69
CA LYS A 910 -8.24 27.22 -9.91
C LYS A 910 -9.68 26.73 -9.85
N THR A 911 -10.22 26.26 -10.98
CA THR A 911 -11.56 25.69 -11.05
C THR A 911 -11.68 24.48 -10.15
N LEU A 912 -10.75 23.53 -10.24
CA LEU A 912 -10.80 22.29 -9.46
C LEU A 912 -10.58 22.52 -7.96
N ASP A 913 -9.69 23.43 -7.57
CA ASP A 913 -9.52 23.84 -6.16
C ASP A 913 -10.82 24.41 -5.59
N GLU A 914 -11.55 25.21 -6.37
CA GLU A 914 -12.85 25.74 -5.97
C GLU A 914 -13.95 24.67 -5.94
N GLN A 915 -13.92 23.69 -6.84
CA GLN A 915 -14.99 22.70 -7.00
C GLN A 915 -14.83 21.45 -6.13
N LEU A 916 -13.59 20.99 -5.87
CA LEU A 916 -13.31 19.67 -5.28
C LEU A 916 -12.90 19.72 -3.80
N ARG A 917 -12.40 20.86 -3.30
CA ARG A 917 -11.98 21.00 -1.90
C ARG A 917 -13.15 21.39 -1.02
N ALA A 918 -13.21 20.82 0.19
CA ALA A 918 -14.29 21.07 1.14
C ALA A 918 -13.78 21.78 2.39
N TYR A 919 -14.53 22.80 2.82
CA TYR A 919 -14.19 23.61 3.99
C TYR A 919 -15.37 23.71 4.93
N VAL A 920 -15.13 23.61 6.24
CA VAL A 920 -16.14 23.81 7.26
C VAL A 920 -16.59 25.27 7.26
N VAL A 921 -17.90 25.48 7.15
CA VAL A 921 -18.51 26.82 7.23
C VAL A 921 -18.98 27.07 8.66
N ARG A 922 -19.63 26.09 9.29
CA ARG A 922 -20.03 26.15 10.70
C ARG A 922 -20.44 24.79 11.24
N VAL A 923 -20.39 24.66 12.56
CA VAL A 923 -20.92 23.52 13.31
C VAL A 923 -21.98 24.05 14.28
N GLU A 924 -23.24 23.67 14.09
CA GLU A 924 -24.37 24.13 14.90
C GLU A 924 -24.87 23.02 15.80
N ARG A 925 -24.99 23.28 17.11
CA ARG A 925 -25.57 22.30 18.04
C ARG A 925 -27.09 22.39 18.01
N LEU A 926 -27.74 21.35 17.52
CA LEU A 926 -29.20 21.27 17.41
C LEU A 926 -29.84 20.76 18.70
N THR A 927 -29.22 19.76 19.33
CA THR A 927 -29.66 19.17 20.61
C THR A 927 -28.42 18.85 21.47
N PRO A 928 -28.57 18.36 22.72
CA PRO A 928 -27.43 17.94 23.53
C PRO A 928 -26.54 16.87 22.88
N THR A 929 -27.05 16.11 21.91
CA THR A 929 -26.33 14.99 21.26
C THR A 929 -26.30 15.08 19.72
N ILE A 930 -26.91 16.11 19.12
CA ILE A 930 -27.01 16.26 17.66
C ILE A 930 -26.41 17.60 17.25
N ILE A 931 -25.56 17.56 16.23
CA ILE A 931 -24.96 18.74 15.60
C ILE A 931 -25.23 18.73 14.07
N ASP A 932 -25.29 19.91 13.47
CA ASP A 932 -25.31 20.13 12.03
C ASP A 932 -23.93 20.64 11.58
N VAL A 933 -23.24 19.86 10.76
CA VAL A 933 -21.96 20.25 10.16
C VAL A 933 -22.24 20.75 8.76
N VAL A 934 -22.08 22.07 8.56
CA VAL A 934 -22.24 22.71 7.26
C VAL A 934 -20.88 22.95 6.64
N VAL A 935 -20.68 22.43 5.44
CA VAL A 935 -19.44 22.55 4.67
C VAL A 935 -19.72 23.24 3.34
N ARG A 936 -18.74 23.98 2.82
CA ARG A 936 -18.68 24.41 1.43
C ARG A 936 -18.02 23.29 0.64
N ALA A 937 -18.79 22.57 -0.17
CA ALA A 937 -18.36 21.45 -1.02
C ALA A 937 -19.13 21.50 -2.34
N PRO A 938 -18.72 22.36 -3.30
CA PRO A 938 -19.61 22.77 -4.40
C PRO A 938 -20.03 21.65 -5.35
N LEU A 939 -19.11 20.78 -5.74
CA LEU A 939 -19.45 19.69 -6.66
C LEU A 939 -20.29 18.61 -5.95
N GLN A 940 -19.95 18.30 -4.69
CA GLN A 940 -20.72 17.40 -3.83
C GLN A 940 -22.16 17.88 -3.64
N ALA A 941 -22.36 19.18 -3.40
CA ALA A 941 -23.67 19.79 -3.21
C ALA A 941 -24.54 19.71 -4.47
N ARG A 942 -23.97 20.01 -5.65
CA ARG A 942 -24.70 19.94 -6.94
C ARG A 942 -25.04 18.54 -7.42
N LYS A 943 -24.34 17.52 -6.92
CA LYS A 943 -24.59 16.11 -7.27
C LYS A 943 -25.51 15.42 -6.26
N PHE A 944 -25.88 16.09 -5.17
CA PHE A 944 -26.70 15.50 -4.12
C PHE A 944 -28.10 15.16 -4.63
N GLU A 945 -28.53 13.93 -4.36
CA GLU A 945 -29.92 13.53 -4.47
C GLU A 945 -30.39 12.95 -3.12
N PRO A 946 -31.67 13.17 -2.74
CA PRO A 946 -32.20 12.69 -1.46
C PRO A 946 -31.94 11.20 -1.22
N GLY A 947 -31.57 10.87 0.02
CA GLY A 947 -31.21 9.51 0.43
C GLY A 947 -29.72 9.16 0.27
N GLN A 948 -28.98 9.85 -0.58
CA GLN A 948 -27.53 9.65 -0.71
C GLN A 948 -26.77 10.15 0.52
N PHE A 949 -25.56 9.62 0.70
CA PHE A 949 -24.71 10.00 1.82
C PHE A 949 -23.28 10.30 1.39
N TYR A 950 -22.54 10.89 2.32
CA TYR A 950 -21.17 11.35 2.20
C TYR A 950 -20.31 10.70 3.26
N ARG A 951 -19.00 10.78 3.07
CA ARG A 951 -18.02 10.43 4.09
C ARG A 951 -17.26 11.68 4.52
N LEU A 952 -17.35 12.01 5.80
CA LEU A 952 -16.65 13.14 6.42
C LEU A 952 -15.42 12.66 7.21
N GLN A 953 -14.30 13.36 7.06
CA GLN A 953 -13.07 13.12 7.83
C GLN A 953 -12.21 14.39 7.90
N ASN A 954 -11.44 14.59 8.97
CA ASN A 954 -10.36 15.57 9.01
C ASN A 954 -9.02 14.99 8.49
N PHE A 955 -8.04 15.86 8.31
CA PHE A 955 -6.68 15.48 7.93
C PHE A 955 -5.84 15.14 9.17
N GLU A 956 -5.00 14.11 9.08
CA GLU A 956 -4.08 13.71 10.16
C GLU A 956 -2.99 14.78 10.37
N THR A 957 -2.55 15.38 9.27
CA THR A 957 -1.55 16.47 9.22
C THR A 957 -1.97 17.71 10.02
N SER A 958 -3.26 18.04 10.05
CA SER A 958 -3.80 19.19 10.77
C SER A 958 -4.50 18.84 12.09
N ALA A 959 -4.68 17.55 12.39
CA ALA A 959 -5.37 17.11 13.60
C ALA A 959 -4.61 17.54 14.87
N PRO A 960 -5.28 18.15 15.86
CA PRO A 960 -4.62 18.56 17.10
C PRO A 960 -4.24 17.34 17.94
N ILE A 961 -3.15 17.47 18.70
CA ILE A 961 -2.70 16.47 19.68
C ILE A 961 -3.07 16.98 21.08
N VAL A 962 -3.81 16.19 21.84
CA VAL A 962 -4.23 16.49 23.22
C VAL A 962 -3.85 15.32 24.11
N GLU A 963 -3.12 15.59 25.20
CA GLU A 963 -2.55 14.56 26.10
C GLU A 963 -1.83 13.41 25.35
N GLY A 964 -1.05 13.75 24.32
CA GLY A 964 -0.33 12.76 23.51
C GLY A 964 -1.20 11.92 22.57
N THR A 965 -2.49 12.20 22.49
CA THR A 965 -3.44 11.54 21.57
C THR A 965 -3.83 12.48 20.44
N ARG A 966 -3.75 12.00 19.21
CA ARG A 966 -4.14 12.72 18.00
C ARG A 966 -5.65 12.66 17.79
N MET A 967 -6.29 13.82 17.67
CA MET A 967 -7.74 13.97 17.45
C MET A 967 -8.11 13.75 15.98
N MET A 968 -7.65 12.63 15.42
CA MET A 968 -7.99 12.19 14.07
C MET A 968 -9.36 11.51 14.08
N MET A 969 -10.17 11.80 13.08
CA MET A 969 -11.45 11.14 12.86
C MET A 969 -11.26 9.90 11.97
N GLU A 970 -11.93 8.81 12.32
CA GLU A 970 -12.27 7.76 11.35
C GLU A 970 -13.25 8.31 10.31
N GLY A 971 -13.38 7.62 9.19
CA GLY A 971 -14.34 8.01 8.15
C GLY A 971 -15.79 7.86 8.60
N LEU A 972 -16.54 8.96 8.70
CA LEU A 972 -17.95 8.94 9.10
C LEU A 972 -18.87 8.95 7.89
N ALA A 973 -19.68 7.90 7.72
CA ALA A 973 -20.77 7.91 6.75
C ALA A 973 -21.95 8.73 7.29
N LEU A 974 -22.23 9.87 6.64
CA LEU A 974 -23.23 10.85 7.05
C LEU A 974 -24.14 11.17 5.86
N THR A 975 -25.44 11.11 6.07
CA THR A 975 -26.40 11.48 5.02
C THR A 975 -26.47 12.99 4.84
N GLY A 976 -26.59 13.44 3.59
CA GLY A 976 -26.86 14.84 3.28
C GLY A 976 -28.25 15.24 3.79
N ALA A 977 -28.32 16.32 4.56
CA ALA A 977 -29.55 16.84 5.14
C ALA A 977 -30.21 17.86 4.20
N TRP A 978 -29.44 18.82 3.70
CA TRP A 978 -29.86 19.76 2.66
C TRP A 978 -28.64 20.31 1.92
N VAL A 979 -28.89 20.89 0.74
CA VAL A 979 -27.87 21.57 -0.06
C VAL A 979 -28.34 22.95 -0.51
N ASP A 980 -27.39 23.86 -0.69
CA ASP A 980 -27.55 25.11 -1.46
C ASP A 980 -26.58 25.02 -2.64
N GLU A 981 -27.10 24.68 -3.81
CA GLU A 981 -26.29 24.42 -5.00
C GLU A 981 -25.53 25.65 -5.50
N GLU A 982 -26.14 26.85 -5.38
CA GLU A 982 -25.54 28.10 -5.85
C GLU A 982 -24.35 28.51 -4.97
N LYS A 983 -24.49 28.39 -3.65
CA LYS A 983 -23.39 28.67 -2.71
C LYS A 983 -22.43 27.48 -2.54
N GLY A 984 -22.81 26.31 -3.03
CA GLY A 984 -22.07 25.06 -2.87
C GLY A 984 -22.04 24.59 -1.41
N LEU A 985 -23.11 24.80 -0.65
CA LEU A 985 -23.20 24.37 0.75
C LEU A 985 -23.86 23.00 0.84
N LEU A 986 -23.32 22.17 1.73
CA LEU A 986 -23.84 20.86 2.09
C LEU A 986 -23.95 20.80 3.61
N SER A 987 -25.11 20.39 4.12
CA SER A 987 -25.34 20.12 5.53
C SER A 987 -25.38 18.62 5.80
N MET A 988 -24.74 18.21 6.88
CA MET A 988 -24.71 16.82 7.37
C MET A 988 -25.02 16.82 8.86
N ILE A 989 -26.08 16.12 9.25
CA ILE A 989 -26.46 15.99 10.66
C ILE A 989 -25.72 14.80 11.29
N VAL A 990 -25.10 15.04 12.43
CA VAL A 990 -24.28 14.07 13.17
C VAL A 990 -24.91 13.81 14.53
N LEU A 991 -25.08 12.53 14.87
CA LEU A 991 -25.44 12.07 16.21
C LEU A 991 -24.15 11.67 16.95
N GLU A 992 -23.87 12.34 18.06
CA GLU A 992 -22.67 12.16 18.89
C GLU A 992 -22.75 10.88 19.73
N MET A 993 -22.42 9.72 19.14
CA MET A 993 -22.43 8.41 19.82
C MET A 993 -21.03 7.80 19.99
N GLY A 994 -20.18 7.92 18.98
CA GLY A 994 -18.83 7.38 18.96
C GLY A 994 -17.77 8.48 18.93
N THR A 995 -16.51 8.10 19.16
CA THR A 995 -15.38 9.03 19.23
C THR A 995 -15.34 9.99 18.05
N SER A 996 -15.29 9.50 16.81
CA SER A 996 -15.17 10.36 15.64
C SER A 996 -16.38 11.28 15.44
N SER A 997 -17.61 10.80 15.71
CA SER A 997 -18.82 11.64 15.64
C SER A 997 -18.81 12.78 16.68
N ARG A 998 -18.22 12.54 17.85
CA ARG A 998 -18.06 13.57 18.90
C ARG A 998 -16.94 14.56 18.54
N LEU A 999 -15.90 14.12 17.85
CA LEU A 999 -14.83 14.98 17.35
C LEU A 999 -15.32 15.97 16.27
N CYS A 1000 -16.43 15.69 15.57
CA CYS A 1000 -17.04 16.67 14.65
C CYS A 1000 -17.37 18.01 15.33
N SER A 1001 -17.66 18.00 16.64
CA SER A 1001 -17.91 19.23 17.41
C SER A 1001 -16.67 20.12 17.58
N LEU A 1002 -15.48 19.61 17.28
CA LEU A 1002 -14.20 20.32 17.37
C LEU A 1002 -13.74 20.93 16.04
N LEU A 1003 -14.44 20.62 14.94
CA LEU A 1003 -14.13 21.18 13.62
C LEU A 1003 -14.32 22.70 13.63
N LYS A 1004 -13.36 23.43 13.06
CA LYS A 1004 -13.33 24.90 13.08
C LYS A 1004 -13.81 25.49 11.77
N GLU A 1005 -14.44 26.66 11.81
CA GLU A 1005 -14.75 27.43 10.60
C GLU A 1005 -13.46 27.69 9.79
N GLY A 1006 -13.53 27.44 8.48
CA GLY A 1006 -12.40 27.53 7.55
C GLY A 1006 -11.47 26.31 7.54
N GLU A 1007 -11.67 25.32 8.42
CA GLU A 1007 -10.89 24.07 8.41
C GLU A 1007 -11.19 23.26 7.14
N GLU A 1008 -10.14 22.79 6.48
CA GLU A 1008 -10.28 21.88 5.34
C GLU A 1008 -10.60 20.48 5.84
N VAL A 1009 -11.60 19.86 5.24
CA VAL A 1009 -12.05 18.50 5.55
C VAL A 1009 -12.23 17.70 4.28
N VAL A 1010 -12.19 16.39 4.39
CA VAL A 1010 -12.55 15.49 3.30
C VAL A 1010 -14.04 15.21 3.36
N VAL A 1011 -14.73 15.49 2.25
CA VAL A 1011 -16.14 15.16 2.05
C VAL A 1011 -16.26 14.34 0.77
N MET A 1012 -16.16 13.02 0.91
CA MET A 1012 -16.26 12.11 -0.23
C MET A 1012 -17.71 11.71 -0.47
N GLY A 1013 -18.20 11.95 -1.67
CA GLY A 1013 -19.56 11.61 -2.09
C GLY A 1013 -20.13 12.60 -3.11
N PRO A 1014 -21.39 12.44 -3.53
CA PRO A 1014 -22.34 11.49 -2.96
C PRO A 1014 -22.01 10.03 -3.30
N THR A 1015 -22.44 9.14 -2.43
CA THR A 1015 -22.42 7.69 -2.59
C THR A 1015 -23.76 7.10 -2.13
N GLY A 1016 -23.93 5.78 -2.23
CA GLY A 1016 -25.25 5.16 -2.20
C GLY A 1016 -26.02 5.38 -3.50
N THR A 1017 -27.30 5.03 -3.50
CA THR A 1017 -28.25 5.21 -4.61
C THR A 1017 -29.32 6.22 -4.17
N PRO A 1018 -29.73 7.18 -5.00
CA PRO A 1018 -30.84 8.07 -4.66
C PRO A 1018 -32.08 7.28 -4.22
N THR A 1019 -32.79 7.76 -3.20
CA THR A 1019 -34.07 7.17 -2.83
C THR A 1019 -35.05 7.34 -3.97
N GLU A 1020 -35.77 6.26 -4.32
CA GLU A 1020 -36.82 6.30 -5.34
C GLU A 1020 -37.97 7.22 -4.87
N ILE A 1021 -38.24 8.27 -5.64
CA ILE A 1021 -39.32 9.25 -5.40
C ILE A 1021 -40.44 9.00 -6.42
N PRO A 1022 -41.52 8.28 -6.07
CA PRO A 1022 -42.65 8.04 -6.98
C PRO A 1022 -43.51 9.31 -7.17
N GLU A 1023 -44.53 9.27 -8.03
CA GLU A 1023 -45.53 10.35 -8.20
C GLU A 1023 -46.93 9.83 -7.87
N ASN A 1024 -47.73 10.62 -7.16
CA ASN A 1024 -49.13 10.31 -6.79
C ASN A 1024 -49.33 9.04 -5.93
N GLU A 1025 -48.35 8.64 -5.13
CA GLU A 1025 -48.48 7.58 -4.12
C GLU A 1025 -48.81 8.15 -2.72
N THR A 1026 -49.38 7.31 -1.85
CA THR A 1026 -49.44 7.60 -0.40
C THR A 1026 -48.29 6.92 0.32
N ILE A 1027 -47.46 7.70 1.02
CA ILE A 1027 -46.18 7.24 1.55
C ILE A 1027 -46.15 7.44 3.06
N LEU A 1028 -45.74 6.40 3.77
CA LEU A 1028 -45.48 6.42 5.20
C LEU A 1028 -43.97 6.52 5.43
N LEU A 1029 -43.55 7.59 6.10
CA LEU A 1029 -42.18 7.75 6.58
C LEU A 1029 -42.11 7.39 8.06
N ALA A 1030 -41.17 6.52 8.42
CA ALA A 1030 -40.94 6.09 9.79
C ALA A 1030 -39.51 6.42 10.19
N GLY A 1031 -39.33 7.47 10.99
CA GLY A 1031 -38.01 8.00 11.35
C GLY A 1031 -37.67 7.82 12.82
N GLY A 1032 -36.52 7.22 13.13
CA GLY A 1032 -36.05 7.05 14.50
C GLY A 1032 -34.76 7.83 14.79
N GLY A 1033 -34.81 8.80 15.72
CA GLY A 1033 -33.65 9.58 16.14
C GLY A 1033 -32.96 10.28 14.97
N LEU A 1034 -31.71 9.90 14.67
CA LEU A 1034 -30.95 10.40 13.51
C LEU A 1034 -31.63 10.07 12.17
N GLY A 1035 -32.44 9.01 12.08
CA GLY A 1035 -33.17 8.69 10.84
C GLY A 1035 -34.08 9.81 10.37
N ASN A 1036 -34.58 10.65 11.29
CA ASN A 1036 -35.36 11.83 10.94
C ASN A 1036 -34.55 12.87 10.14
N ALA A 1037 -33.22 12.92 10.32
CA ALA A 1037 -32.32 13.81 9.58
C ALA A 1037 -32.23 13.47 8.08
N VAL A 1038 -32.45 12.21 7.73
CA VAL A 1038 -32.48 11.77 6.33
C VAL A 1038 -33.87 11.96 5.76
N LEU A 1039 -34.87 11.55 6.53
CA LEU A 1039 -36.24 11.47 6.04
C LEU A 1039 -36.86 12.83 5.74
N PHE A 1040 -36.41 13.93 6.34
CA PHE A 1040 -37.00 15.24 5.99
C PHE A 1040 -36.62 15.68 4.57
N SER A 1041 -35.42 15.36 4.07
CA SER A 1041 -35.02 15.68 2.68
C SER A 1041 -35.78 14.80 1.68
N ILE A 1042 -36.01 13.53 2.04
CA ILE A 1042 -36.88 12.62 1.29
C ILE A 1042 -38.34 13.11 1.32
N ALA A 1043 -38.86 13.50 2.49
CA ALA A 1043 -40.23 14.01 2.64
C ALA A 1043 -40.48 15.24 1.77
N LYS A 1044 -39.52 16.17 1.73
CA LYS A 1044 -39.56 17.33 0.84
C LYS A 1044 -39.69 16.92 -0.63
N ALA A 1045 -38.82 16.03 -1.10
CA ALA A 1045 -38.86 15.56 -2.49
C ALA A 1045 -40.16 14.82 -2.83
N LEU A 1046 -40.68 14.02 -1.89
CA LEU A 1046 -41.97 13.33 -2.04
C LEU A 1046 -43.13 14.33 -2.16
N GLY A 1047 -43.17 15.35 -1.30
CA GLY A 1047 -44.20 16.39 -1.33
C GLY A 1047 -44.15 17.22 -2.62
N GLU A 1048 -42.95 17.59 -3.08
CA GLU A 1048 -42.74 18.29 -4.35
C GLU A 1048 -43.19 17.46 -5.57
N ASN A 1049 -43.10 16.12 -5.48
CA ASN A 1049 -43.59 15.20 -6.51
C ASN A 1049 -45.05 14.72 -6.29
N LYS A 1050 -45.87 15.54 -5.63
CA LYS A 1050 -47.33 15.34 -5.44
C LYS A 1050 -47.73 14.04 -4.73
N ASN A 1051 -46.87 13.49 -3.89
CA ASN A 1051 -47.24 12.36 -3.04
C ASN A 1051 -47.96 12.85 -1.78
N ARG A 1052 -48.78 11.98 -1.18
CA ARG A 1052 -49.37 12.22 0.13
C ARG A 1052 -48.50 11.58 1.20
N VAL A 1053 -47.95 12.37 2.11
CA VAL A 1053 -46.92 11.93 3.07
C VAL A 1053 -47.46 11.96 4.50
N ILE A 1054 -47.49 10.80 5.13
CA ILE A 1054 -47.66 10.68 6.59
C ILE A 1054 -46.32 10.34 7.25
N TYR A 1055 -45.95 11.12 8.25
CA TYR A 1055 -44.65 11.03 8.90
C TYR A 1055 -44.79 10.62 10.37
N PHE A 1056 -44.21 9.48 10.75
CA PHE A 1056 -44.05 9.05 12.13
C PHE A 1056 -42.61 9.33 12.59
N ALA A 1057 -42.43 10.42 13.33
CA ALA A 1057 -41.13 10.89 13.80
C ALA A 1057 -40.92 10.49 15.26
N GLY A 1058 -40.08 9.49 15.49
CA GLY A 1058 -39.76 8.98 16.82
C GLY A 1058 -38.44 9.53 17.36
N TYR A 1059 -38.48 9.95 18.62
CA TYR A 1059 -37.33 10.40 19.39
C TYR A 1059 -37.30 9.72 20.75
N LYS A 1060 -36.12 9.65 21.37
CA LYS A 1060 -36.01 9.09 22.73
C LYS A 1060 -36.59 10.08 23.75
N ASN A 1061 -36.19 11.35 23.65
CA ASN A 1061 -36.73 12.46 24.44
C ASN A 1061 -37.29 13.56 23.51
N GLY A 1062 -38.32 14.29 23.95
CA GLY A 1062 -38.81 15.48 23.26
C GLY A 1062 -37.75 16.57 23.05
N ALA A 1063 -36.72 16.63 23.91
CA ALA A 1063 -35.56 17.51 23.76
C ALA A 1063 -34.64 17.15 22.59
N ASP A 1064 -34.76 15.95 22.02
CA ASP A 1064 -33.99 15.51 20.85
C ASP A 1064 -34.64 15.96 19.53
N LEU A 1065 -35.78 16.65 19.59
CA LEU A 1065 -36.47 17.15 18.41
C LEU A 1065 -35.65 18.24 17.72
N PHE A 1066 -35.44 18.08 16.41
CA PHE A 1066 -34.82 19.07 15.55
C PHE A 1066 -35.63 19.21 14.26
N LYS A 1067 -35.49 20.35 13.56
CA LYS A 1067 -36.07 20.60 12.24
C LYS A 1067 -37.61 20.39 12.16
N ARG A 1068 -38.32 20.75 13.24
CA ARG A 1068 -39.78 20.57 13.36
C ARG A 1068 -40.52 21.26 12.21
N GLU A 1069 -40.24 22.54 11.99
CA GLU A 1069 -40.93 23.35 10.98
C GLU A 1069 -40.69 22.78 9.58
N GLU A 1070 -39.47 22.35 9.28
CA GLU A 1070 -39.11 21.76 7.99
C GLU A 1070 -39.86 20.44 7.74
N ILE A 1071 -40.09 19.62 8.76
CA ILE A 1071 -40.86 18.38 8.65
C ILE A 1071 -42.36 18.67 8.49
N GLU A 1072 -42.91 19.56 9.32
CA GLU A 1072 -44.33 19.92 9.27
C GLU A 1072 -44.68 20.55 7.91
N ASN A 1073 -43.84 21.42 7.35
CA ASN A 1073 -44.16 22.14 6.11
C ASN A 1073 -44.25 21.27 4.85
N VAL A 1074 -43.66 20.07 4.86
CA VAL A 1074 -43.55 19.21 3.65
C VAL A 1074 -44.37 17.92 3.75
N THR A 1075 -45.20 17.78 4.77
CA THR A 1075 -45.98 16.56 5.04
C THR A 1075 -47.46 16.87 5.25
N ASP A 1076 -48.34 15.93 4.92
CA ASP A 1076 -49.79 16.07 5.15
C ASP A 1076 -50.16 15.88 6.62
N LYS A 1077 -49.44 15.00 7.32
CA LYS A 1077 -49.67 14.64 8.72
C LYS A 1077 -48.37 14.20 9.38
N VAL A 1078 -48.08 14.71 10.57
CA VAL A 1078 -46.98 14.27 11.43
C VAL A 1078 -47.51 13.72 12.75
N ILE A 1079 -46.96 12.57 13.14
CA ILE A 1079 -47.14 11.98 14.46
C ILE A 1079 -45.78 11.96 15.15
N TRP A 1080 -45.64 12.79 16.18
CA TRP A 1080 -44.44 12.88 17.00
C TRP A 1080 -44.49 11.85 18.13
N ALA A 1081 -43.63 10.83 18.06
CA ALA A 1081 -43.54 9.79 19.07
C ALA A 1081 -42.33 10.00 19.99
N THR A 1082 -42.51 9.97 21.30
CA THR A 1082 -41.38 9.98 22.25
C THR A 1082 -41.49 8.91 23.31
N ASP A 1083 -40.36 8.29 23.66
CA ASP A 1083 -40.32 7.26 24.71
C ASP A 1083 -40.59 7.86 26.09
N PHE A 1084 -39.91 8.98 26.42
CA PHE A 1084 -40.02 9.69 27.70
C PHE A 1084 -39.67 11.18 27.57
N GLY A 1085 -39.67 11.93 28.68
CA GLY A 1085 -39.41 13.37 28.69
C GLY A 1085 -40.63 14.21 28.28
N ASP A 1086 -40.41 15.46 27.88
CA ASP A 1086 -41.50 16.39 27.59
C ASP A 1086 -42.29 15.98 26.33
N GLU A 1087 -43.58 16.31 26.31
CA GLU A 1087 -44.43 16.13 25.14
C GLU A 1087 -44.06 17.13 24.04
N ILE A 1088 -43.98 16.66 22.80
CA ILE A 1088 -43.76 17.53 21.65
C ILE A 1088 -45.08 18.21 21.29
N GLN A 1089 -45.19 19.51 21.49
CA GLN A 1089 -46.35 20.29 21.06
C GLN A 1089 -46.26 20.58 19.55
N PRO A 1090 -47.13 19.99 18.70
CA PRO A 1090 -47.12 20.26 17.26
C PRO A 1090 -47.57 21.70 16.98
N ASN A 1091 -47.08 22.32 15.90
CA ASN A 1091 -47.55 23.67 15.53
C ASN A 1091 -48.87 23.64 14.75
N ARG A 1092 -49.17 22.53 14.07
CA ARG A 1092 -50.34 22.39 13.21
C ARG A 1092 -51.46 21.60 13.91
N PRO A 1093 -52.73 22.03 13.79
CA PRO A 1093 -53.85 21.38 14.49
C PRO A 1093 -54.12 19.95 14.03
N GLN A 1094 -53.72 19.60 12.81
CA GLN A 1094 -53.82 18.23 12.33
C GLN A 1094 -52.73 17.33 12.91
N ASP A 1095 -51.60 17.81 13.40
CA ASP A 1095 -50.53 16.94 13.89
C ASP A 1095 -50.78 16.50 15.33
N ALA A 1096 -50.12 15.42 15.76
CA ALA A 1096 -50.34 14.87 17.10
C ALA A 1096 -49.06 14.38 17.76
N HIS A 1097 -49.08 14.33 19.09
CA HIS A 1097 -48.06 13.69 19.90
C HIS A 1097 -48.55 12.34 20.42
N PHE A 1098 -47.65 11.37 20.50
CA PHE A 1098 -47.88 10.07 21.12
C PHE A 1098 -46.75 9.70 22.08
N ARG A 1099 -47.11 9.21 23.28
CA ARG A 1099 -46.18 8.67 24.26
C ARG A 1099 -45.99 7.17 24.04
N GLY A 1100 -44.81 6.79 23.56
CA GLY A 1100 -44.44 5.41 23.26
C GLY A 1100 -43.66 5.31 21.95
N ASN A 1101 -43.45 4.07 21.49
CA ASN A 1101 -42.64 3.84 20.29
C ASN A 1101 -43.42 4.11 18.99
N ILE A 1102 -42.69 4.18 17.87
CA ILE A 1102 -43.25 4.49 16.55
C ILE A 1102 -44.34 3.51 16.11
N VAL A 1103 -44.17 2.21 16.35
CA VAL A 1103 -45.18 1.20 15.94
C VAL A 1103 -46.47 1.40 16.73
N GLN A 1104 -46.38 1.68 18.03
CA GLN A 1104 -47.54 2.01 18.86
C GLN A 1104 -48.22 3.29 18.39
N ALA A 1105 -47.45 4.30 17.98
CA ALA A 1105 -47.98 5.53 17.40
C ALA A 1105 -48.73 5.28 16.09
N MET A 1106 -48.20 4.42 15.21
CA MET A 1106 -48.87 4.00 13.97
C MET A 1106 -50.21 3.30 14.26
N ILE A 1107 -50.25 2.38 15.24
CA ILE A 1107 -51.48 1.69 15.65
C ILE A 1107 -52.48 2.68 16.24
N ALA A 1108 -52.04 3.56 17.15
CA ALA A 1108 -52.91 4.56 17.77
C ALA A 1108 -53.50 5.53 16.74
N TYR A 1109 -52.70 5.94 15.75
CA TYR A 1109 -53.18 6.72 14.62
C TYR A 1109 -54.21 5.93 13.81
N ALA A 1110 -53.93 4.66 13.46
CA ALA A 1110 -54.82 3.80 12.68
C ALA A 1110 -56.17 3.51 13.37
N GLU A 1111 -56.18 3.48 14.70
CA GLU A 1111 -57.38 3.30 15.54
C GLU A 1111 -58.16 4.61 15.78
N GLY A 1112 -57.70 5.74 15.23
CA GLY A 1112 -58.35 7.05 15.39
C GLY A 1112 -58.16 7.67 16.78
N LYS A 1113 -57.21 7.19 17.58
CA LYS A 1113 -56.93 7.70 18.94
C LYS A 1113 -56.18 9.04 18.95
N LEU A 1114 -55.67 9.47 17.79
CA LEU A 1114 -54.83 10.67 17.62
C LEU A 1114 -55.51 11.74 16.75
N GLY A 1115 -56.83 11.86 16.88
CA GLY A 1115 -57.63 12.85 16.14
C GLY A 1115 -57.98 12.40 14.72
N GLU A 1116 -58.19 13.38 13.83
CA GLU A 1116 -58.65 13.15 12.46
C GLU A 1116 -57.59 12.40 11.62
N GLN A 1117 -58.03 11.36 10.91
CA GLN A 1117 -57.19 10.50 10.07
C GLN A 1117 -57.11 11.04 8.64
N ASN A 1118 -56.52 12.22 8.48
CA ASN A 1118 -56.40 12.91 7.19
C ASN A 1118 -55.46 12.22 6.19
N VAL A 1119 -54.88 11.07 6.52
CA VAL A 1119 -54.23 10.12 5.61
C VAL A 1119 -54.62 8.71 6.04
N ASN A 1120 -55.30 7.94 5.19
CA ASN A 1120 -55.73 6.60 5.53
C ASN A 1120 -54.58 5.60 5.33
N LEU A 1121 -54.20 4.84 6.36
CA LEU A 1121 -53.10 3.89 6.25
C LEU A 1121 -53.36 2.76 5.24
N LYS A 1122 -54.62 2.46 4.91
CA LYS A 1122 -54.98 1.46 3.88
C LYS A 1122 -54.67 1.91 2.46
N GLU A 1123 -54.40 3.20 2.28
CA GLU A 1123 -54.00 3.80 1.01
C GLU A 1123 -52.47 3.81 0.86
N VAL A 1124 -51.69 3.52 1.91
CA VAL A 1124 -50.22 3.55 1.87
C VAL A 1124 -49.68 2.54 0.87
N ASP A 1125 -49.02 3.06 -0.17
CA ASP A 1125 -48.34 2.30 -1.20
C ASP A 1125 -46.91 1.91 -0.78
N ARG A 1126 -46.26 2.78 0.00
CA ARG A 1126 -44.85 2.62 0.36
C ARG A 1126 -44.56 3.02 1.81
N ILE A 1127 -43.72 2.22 2.47
CA ILE A 1127 -43.15 2.51 3.79
C ILE A 1127 -41.65 2.70 3.63
N ILE A 1128 -41.12 3.83 4.09
CA ILE A 1128 -39.67 4.07 4.19
C ILE A 1128 -39.31 4.20 5.67
N ALA A 1129 -38.57 3.23 6.18
CA ALA A 1129 -38.10 3.19 7.56
C ALA A 1129 -36.61 3.51 7.62
N ILE A 1130 -36.24 4.52 8.41
CA ILE A 1130 -34.85 4.92 8.64
C ILE A 1130 -34.67 5.20 10.13
N GLY A 1131 -33.72 4.53 10.77
CA GLY A 1131 -33.48 4.68 12.20
C GLY A 1131 -32.47 3.67 12.72
N SER A 1132 -32.60 3.27 13.98
CA SER A 1132 -31.83 2.15 14.51
C SER A 1132 -32.27 0.83 13.87
N ASP A 1133 -31.36 -0.15 13.84
CA ASP A 1133 -31.65 -1.53 13.41
C ASP A 1133 -32.89 -2.10 14.14
N ARG A 1134 -33.03 -1.82 15.44
CA ARG A 1134 -34.17 -2.26 16.26
C ARG A 1134 -35.49 -1.62 15.83
N MET A 1135 -35.48 -0.33 15.51
CA MET A 1135 -36.66 0.40 15.08
C MET A 1135 -37.13 -0.08 13.70
N MET A 1136 -36.21 -0.20 12.75
CA MET A 1136 -36.53 -0.71 11.41
C MET A 1136 -37.02 -2.16 11.45
N ASN A 1137 -36.42 -3.01 12.30
CA ASN A 1137 -36.91 -4.37 12.54
C ASN A 1137 -38.31 -4.39 13.19
N GLY A 1138 -38.59 -3.46 14.10
CA GLY A 1138 -39.92 -3.29 14.68
C GLY A 1138 -40.98 -2.98 13.62
N VAL A 1139 -40.67 -2.08 12.68
CA VAL A 1139 -41.54 -1.76 11.53
C VAL A 1139 -41.68 -2.98 10.60
N LYS A 1140 -40.59 -3.73 10.35
CA LYS A 1140 -40.58 -4.99 9.59
C LYS A 1140 -41.59 -6.00 10.12
N GLU A 1141 -41.56 -6.28 11.41
CA GLU A 1141 -42.45 -7.28 12.01
C GLU A 1141 -43.89 -6.76 12.14
N ALA A 1142 -44.06 -5.48 12.49
CA ALA A 1142 -45.37 -4.89 12.72
C ALA A 1142 -46.25 -4.89 11.46
N ARG A 1143 -45.69 -4.64 10.27
CA ARG A 1143 -46.48 -4.65 9.00
C ARG A 1143 -47.17 -5.97 8.71
N HIS A 1144 -46.58 -7.09 9.17
CA HIS A 1144 -47.12 -8.44 8.96
C HIS A 1144 -47.99 -8.92 10.14
N THR A 1145 -47.97 -8.20 11.26
CA THR A 1145 -48.65 -8.56 12.49
C THR A 1145 -49.69 -7.51 12.89
N SER A 1146 -49.31 -6.57 13.77
CA SER A 1146 -50.20 -5.60 14.40
C SER A 1146 -50.71 -4.50 13.46
N LEU A 1147 -49.94 -4.12 12.43
CA LEU A 1147 -50.34 -3.12 11.43
C LEU A 1147 -51.01 -3.72 10.20
N LYS A 1148 -50.97 -5.05 10.03
CA LYS A 1148 -51.55 -5.76 8.88
C LYS A 1148 -53.01 -5.37 8.55
N PRO A 1149 -53.93 -5.21 9.53
CA PRO A 1149 -55.31 -4.83 9.25
C PRO A 1149 -55.49 -3.41 8.70
N TYR A 1150 -54.48 -2.56 8.87
CA TYR A 1150 -54.52 -1.13 8.58
C TYR A 1150 -53.72 -0.73 7.35
N LEU A 1151 -52.87 -1.61 6.82
CA LEU A 1151 -52.03 -1.33 5.65
C LEU A 1151 -52.61 -1.97 4.39
N LYS A 1152 -52.25 -1.41 3.23
CA LYS A 1152 -52.50 -2.03 1.92
C LYS A 1152 -51.78 -3.38 1.84
N GLU A 1153 -52.43 -4.40 1.27
CA GLU A 1153 -51.88 -5.76 1.26
C GLU A 1153 -50.56 -5.88 0.47
N GLN A 1154 -50.44 -5.16 -0.65
CA GLN A 1154 -49.28 -5.17 -1.54
C GLN A 1154 -48.48 -3.86 -1.47
N HIS A 1155 -48.11 -3.40 -0.28
CA HIS A 1155 -47.26 -2.22 -0.11
C HIS A 1155 -45.77 -2.58 -0.25
N THR A 1156 -44.97 -1.62 -0.73
CA THR A 1156 -43.51 -1.72 -0.76
C THR A 1156 -42.94 -1.24 0.58
N ALA A 1157 -41.98 -1.97 1.15
CA ALA A 1157 -41.32 -1.56 2.39
C ALA A 1157 -39.80 -1.50 2.24
N ILE A 1158 -39.23 -0.35 2.57
CA ILE A 1158 -37.81 -0.04 2.40
C ILE A 1158 -37.19 0.26 3.77
N GLY A 1159 -36.04 -0.35 4.03
CA GLY A 1159 -35.15 0.01 5.13
C GLY A 1159 -33.90 0.66 4.58
N SER A 1160 -33.62 1.91 4.98
CA SER A 1160 -32.38 2.58 4.57
C SER A 1160 -31.25 2.26 5.55
N ILE A 1161 -30.29 1.46 5.10
CA ILE A 1161 -29.22 0.90 5.92
C ILE A 1161 -27.90 1.65 5.68
N ASN A 1162 -27.59 2.58 6.57
CA ASN A 1162 -26.27 3.20 6.64
C ASN A 1162 -25.35 2.34 7.50
N SER A 1163 -24.30 1.79 6.89
CA SER A 1163 -23.33 0.92 7.56
C SER A 1163 -21.92 1.50 7.51
N PRO A 1164 -21.05 1.18 8.49
CA PRO A 1164 -19.65 1.63 8.49
C PRO A 1164 -18.91 1.27 7.19
N MET A 1165 -17.99 2.14 6.76
CA MET A 1165 -17.13 1.89 5.59
C MET A 1165 -15.75 2.54 5.70
N GLN A 1166 -14.69 1.73 5.55
CA GLN A 1166 -13.31 2.19 5.47
C GLN A 1166 -12.83 2.56 4.07
N CYS A 1167 -13.42 2.06 3.00
CA CYS A 1167 -13.10 2.51 1.64
C CYS A 1167 -13.90 3.77 1.25
N MET A 1168 -13.40 4.48 0.26
CA MET A 1168 -14.05 5.66 -0.32
C MET A 1168 -14.60 5.41 -1.74
N MET A 1169 -14.78 4.13 -2.08
CA MET A 1169 -15.32 3.63 -3.34
C MET A 1169 -16.40 2.58 -3.05
N LYS A 1170 -17.28 2.27 -4.01
CA LYS A 1170 -18.33 1.27 -3.82
C LYS A 1170 -17.79 -0.16 -3.97
N GLU A 1171 -18.32 -1.07 -3.17
CA GLU A 1171 -18.00 -2.51 -3.14
C GLU A 1171 -16.55 -2.91 -2.77
N VAL A 1172 -15.66 -2.00 -2.32
CA VAL A 1172 -14.22 -2.32 -2.13
C VAL A 1172 -13.89 -2.93 -0.75
N CYS A 1173 -14.13 -2.24 0.37
CA CYS A 1173 -13.68 -2.75 1.68
C CYS A 1173 -14.55 -3.89 2.23
N ALA A 1174 -15.83 -3.95 1.84
CA ALA A 1174 -16.88 -4.84 2.35
C ALA A 1174 -17.31 -4.68 3.82
N GLN A 1175 -16.87 -3.64 4.52
CA GLN A 1175 -17.38 -3.33 5.85
C GLN A 1175 -18.90 -3.02 5.84
N CYS A 1176 -19.40 -2.43 4.76
CA CYS A 1176 -20.81 -2.09 4.57
C CYS A 1176 -21.70 -3.27 4.10
N LEU A 1177 -21.13 -4.47 3.92
CA LEU A 1177 -21.84 -5.64 3.39
C LEU A 1177 -22.99 -6.06 4.30
N GLN A 1178 -24.19 -6.29 3.77
CA GLN A 1178 -25.38 -6.69 4.51
C GLN A 1178 -25.83 -8.07 4.06
N ARG A 1179 -26.14 -8.94 5.03
CA ARG A 1179 -26.76 -10.24 4.78
C ARG A 1179 -28.26 -10.05 4.54
N HIS A 1180 -28.73 -10.64 3.45
CA HIS A 1180 -30.14 -10.70 3.10
C HIS A 1180 -30.60 -12.16 3.08
N VAL A 1181 -31.84 -12.38 3.50
CA VAL A 1181 -32.53 -13.67 3.43
C VAL A 1181 -33.86 -13.45 2.75
N ASN A 1182 -34.09 -14.12 1.63
CA ASN A 1182 -35.38 -14.08 0.96
C ASN A 1182 -36.42 -14.81 1.83
N PRO A 1183 -37.48 -14.12 2.33
CA PRO A 1183 -38.44 -14.73 3.24
C PRO A 1183 -39.30 -15.82 2.59
N HIS A 1184 -39.37 -15.87 1.25
CA HIS A 1184 -40.19 -16.83 0.51
C HIS A 1184 -39.41 -18.09 0.14
N THR A 1185 -38.11 -17.98 -0.16
CA THR A 1185 -37.27 -19.11 -0.60
C THR A 1185 -36.27 -19.57 0.46
N GLY A 1186 -35.96 -18.73 1.45
CA GLY A 1186 -34.86 -18.93 2.39
C GLY A 1186 -33.47 -18.68 1.79
N GLU A 1187 -33.38 -18.23 0.53
CA GLU A 1187 -32.10 -17.98 -0.13
C GLU A 1187 -31.35 -16.81 0.51
N GLU A 1188 -30.05 -17.00 0.74
CA GLU A 1188 -29.16 -15.98 1.29
C GLU A 1188 -28.35 -15.28 0.18
N PHE A 1189 -28.27 -13.96 0.26
CA PHE A 1189 -27.41 -13.15 -0.61
C PHE A 1189 -26.91 -11.90 0.12
N PHE A 1190 -26.05 -11.10 -0.55
CA PHE A 1190 -25.40 -9.96 0.09
C PHE A 1190 -25.52 -8.68 -0.71
N VAL A 1191 -25.74 -7.57 -0.01
CA VAL A 1191 -25.86 -6.22 -0.58
C VAL A 1191 -24.81 -5.31 0.05
N PHE A 1192 -24.09 -4.53 -0.74
CA PHE A 1192 -23.21 -3.50 -0.22
C PHE A 1192 -24.03 -2.24 0.02
N SER A 1193 -24.18 -1.79 1.28
CA SER A 1193 -24.91 -0.55 1.57
C SER A 1193 -24.32 0.67 0.88
N CYS A 1194 -23.01 0.69 0.63
CA CYS A 1194 -22.39 1.77 -0.15
C CYS A 1194 -22.81 1.80 -1.61
N PHE A 1195 -23.26 0.67 -2.15
CA PHE A 1195 -23.85 0.60 -3.48
C PHE A 1195 -25.34 0.94 -3.43
N ASN A 1196 -26.10 0.24 -2.58
CA ASN A 1196 -27.51 0.47 -2.36
C ASN A 1196 -27.86 0.37 -0.87
N GLN A 1197 -28.12 1.51 -0.25
CA GLN A 1197 -28.55 1.63 1.15
C GLN A 1197 -30.06 1.41 1.31
N ASP A 1198 -30.86 1.71 0.29
CA ASP A 1198 -32.31 1.52 0.31
C ASP A 1198 -32.64 0.08 -0.08
N GLN A 1199 -32.84 -0.74 0.95
CA GLN A 1199 -32.95 -2.18 0.84
C GLN A 1199 -34.38 -2.64 1.11
N ASN A 1200 -34.82 -3.72 0.46
CA ASN A 1200 -36.11 -4.32 0.76
C ASN A 1200 -36.14 -4.73 2.24
N LEU A 1201 -37.05 -4.12 3.00
CA LEU A 1201 -37.09 -4.23 4.46
C LEU A 1201 -37.36 -5.66 4.93
N ASP A 1202 -38.02 -6.49 4.12
CA ASP A 1202 -38.30 -7.90 4.46
C ASP A 1202 -37.04 -8.76 4.40
N PHE A 1203 -36.09 -8.40 3.55
CA PHE A 1203 -34.95 -9.25 3.22
C PHE A 1203 -33.77 -9.02 4.17
N VAL A 1204 -33.68 -7.84 4.80
CA VAL A 1204 -32.60 -7.49 5.72
C VAL A 1204 -32.60 -8.39 6.96
N ASP A 1205 -31.44 -8.97 7.28
CA ASP A 1205 -31.17 -9.65 8.55
C ASP A 1205 -30.71 -8.63 9.62
N PHE A 1206 -31.68 -8.00 10.30
CA PHE A 1206 -31.40 -6.99 11.33
C PHE A 1206 -30.65 -7.54 12.54
N LYS A 1207 -30.79 -8.83 12.84
CA LYS A 1207 -30.01 -9.46 13.91
C LYS A 1207 -28.54 -9.48 13.52
N ASN A 1208 -28.21 -9.92 12.30
CA ASN A 1208 -26.83 -9.89 11.80
C ASN A 1208 -26.26 -8.47 11.75
N LEU A 1209 -27.04 -7.48 11.31
CA LEU A 1209 -26.62 -6.08 11.33
C LEU A 1209 -26.27 -5.62 12.75
N ASN A 1210 -27.15 -5.86 13.74
CA ASN A 1210 -26.89 -5.51 15.14
C ASN A 1210 -25.61 -6.17 15.67
N ASP A 1211 -25.46 -7.47 15.41
CA ASP A 1211 -24.30 -8.26 15.85
C ASP A 1211 -22.99 -7.70 15.27
N ARG A 1212 -23.00 -7.24 14.01
CA ARG A 1212 -21.83 -6.67 13.34
C ARG A 1212 -21.50 -5.25 13.81
N LEU A 1213 -22.51 -4.42 14.11
CA LEU A 1213 -22.29 -3.09 14.68
C LEU A 1213 -21.64 -3.16 16.08
N ARG A 1214 -21.81 -4.26 16.81
CA ARG A 1214 -21.13 -4.51 18.09
C ARG A 1214 -19.67 -4.97 17.97
N ALA A 1215 -19.11 -5.13 16.77
CA ALA A 1215 -17.79 -5.74 16.57
C ALA A 1215 -16.63 -5.01 17.29
N ASN A 1216 -16.73 -3.69 17.49
CA ASN A 1216 -15.71 -2.86 18.14
C ASN A 1216 -16.19 -2.25 19.48
N SER A 1217 -17.30 -2.74 20.06
CA SER A 1217 -18.00 -2.05 21.14
C SER A 1217 -17.15 -1.81 22.39
N ILE A 1218 -16.24 -2.74 22.72
CA ILE A 1218 -15.35 -2.62 23.89
C ILE A 1218 -14.41 -1.42 23.73
N GLN A 1219 -13.74 -1.32 22.58
CA GLN A 1219 -12.80 -0.23 22.30
C GLN A 1219 -13.52 1.11 22.15
N GLU A 1220 -14.71 1.12 21.54
CA GLU A 1220 -15.54 2.33 21.42
C GLU A 1220 -15.98 2.87 22.78
N LYS A 1221 -16.47 2.00 23.68
CA LYS A 1221 -16.85 2.39 25.05
C LYS A 1221 -15.67 2.95 25.82
N LEU A 1222 -14.52 2.27 25.78
CA LEU A 1222 -13.31 2.70 26.47
C LEU A 1222 -12.80 4.05 25.93
N SER A 1223 -12.76 4.23 24.61
CA SER A 1223 -12.35 5.48 23.98
C SER A 1223 -13.35 6.62 24.22
N ASN A 1224 -14.65 6.33 24.33
CA ASN A 1224 -15.68 7.31 24.71
C ASN A 1224 -15.50 7.79 26.16
N MET A 1225 -15.22 6.89 27.10
CA MET A 1225 -14.93 7.28 28.48
C MET A 1225 -13.66 8.14 28.57
N TRP A 1226 -12.65 7.81 27.75
CA TRP A 1226 -11.45 8.64 27.62
C TRP A 1226 -11.77 10.03 27.08
N LEU A 1227 -12.64 10.12 26.09
CA LEU A 1227 -13.09 11.41 25.56
C LEU A 1227 -13.93 12.18 26.59
N ASP A 1228 -14.73 11.50 27.43
CA ASP A 1228 -15.47 12.13 28.53
C ASP A 1228 -14.53 12.80 29.54
N LYS A 1229 -13.41 12.15 29.89
CA LYS A 1229 -12.35 12.75 30.70
C LYS A 1229 -11.85 14.05 30.06
N ILE A 1230 -11.42 13.99 28.80
CA ILE A 1230 -10.90 15.19 28.08
C ILE A 1230 -11.97 16.28 27.95
N PHE A 1231 -13.23 15.91 27.71
CA PHE A 1231 -14.31 16.87 27.50
C PHE A 1231 -14.84 17.47 28.81
N LYS A 1232 -14.67 16.82 29.97
CA LYS A 1232 -14.93 17.44 31.28
C LYS A 1232 -14.03 18.66 31.52
N ASP A 1233 -12.80 18.63 31.01
CA ASP A 1233 -11.81 19.70 31.14
C ASP A 1233 -11.98 20.84 30.10
N LYS A 1234 -12.98 20.76 29.20
CA LYS A 1234 -13.30 21.74 28.13
C LYS A 1234 -13.86 23.09 28.61
N ILE A 1235 -13.39 23.61 29.74
CA ILE A 1235 -13.46 25.06 29.94
C ILE A 1235 -12.40 25.77 29.07
N ASN A 1236 -11.36 25.10 28.54
CA ASN A 1236 -10.29 25.77 27.76
C ASN A 1236 -9.65 24.93 26.61
N LEU A 1237 -10.41 24.40 25.64
CA LEU A 1237 -9.87 23.80 24.39
C LEU A 1237 -10.34 24.56 23.14
#